data_AF-A0A8J6LZP3-F1
#
_entry.id   AF-A0A8J6LZP3-F1
#
_cell.length_a   1.000
_cell.length_b   1.000
_cell.length_c   1.000
_cell.angle_alpha   90.00
_cell.angle_beta   90.00
_cell.angle_gamma   90.00
#
_symmetry.space_group_name_H-M   'P 1'
#
loop_
_entity.id
_entity.type
_entity.pdbx_description
1 polymer ?
#
loop_
_entity_poly.entity_id
_entity_poly.type
_entity_poly.pdbx_seq_one_letter_code
_entity_poly.pdbx_strand_id
1 'polypeptide(L)'
;MTTKQFKLVEDYVRSIIENPSKAWDVPIGNKVIKDDYYATASYSQLSKQLGVSTQVLQGLTAAADLYNPLMKKLNDLLKKEGVLVKHQIASALEVRRNAINWWKSLTLEDKKNLTTFGNSISFTRYIKNWRGGENYEILNEVKDQLNQEMVELGLLKNDYVKVKDRDALRDKSFLPNQQESKKRWEELGQLPLESVVDLVVPTEDTEPFVQLKQLAAALQQTVSSKSAKDNFRDGFNHFCNFLKKNRINENELLQNILDEFSLKRFKEDYVLPALDSSEMSPSSAPTIISVIRGCLRRAKSIKGLGFHGFYDVEMTTRGRTGNYYKPYSPKEREAISAAIMSDINATKQMLTPYRKTGLGQNPIDNNGYIKLGMSTLDNARYLFENELNCQPVFYHTAKSAPEKAFLSIVHGSDTGLHDLYKTWGILPIVDINVLAPFLLRLAQITGMNADPLCDLTLDDFLLEHPATGKPCLRYWKERSTGEKELHLDLFQAKLQWLTRKQSKEVQDIFETVKLLTASLRDDAPEELKNVLFIYKSSGQNSYGVVKTICSAKLSHVYSNFVSKHQLQDDNGETMSFSISRFRPTFVSELVEAGVSIREIQLLLGHSNIETTMNYLDRLDFNRIARQKLKETLENIHKKVITPTQKGANKHSKERELIIFSTPLGGCSNLFSPPDFIKNSSLYVAGQPCSQYNKCLTCDNVMLIAEHLPMLFAMKRDYMILMQRNRIMETPYGIVIEENLAVLDEILNPKKSDFSEEELDKGERLSQFEQTAYVDWMAA
;
A
#
# COMPACT_ATOMS: atom_id res chain seq x y z
N MET A 1 72.05 -14.25 -35.04
CA MET A 1 71.54 -12.88 -34.81
C MET A 1 70.32 -12.98 -33.90
N THR A 2 70.43 -12.53 -32.64
CA THR A 2 69.27 -12.44 -31.73
C THR A 2 68.31 -11.38 -32.27
N THR A 3 67.11 -11.80 -32.66
CA THR A 3 66.06 -10.93 -33.20
C THR A 3 65.74 -9.80 -32.21
N LYS A 4 65.47 -8.58 -32.69
CA LYS A 4 65.08 -7.41 -31.87
C LYS A 4 63.97 -7.73 -30.86
N GLN A 5 63.06 -8.63 -31.23
CA GLN A 5 61.97 -9.16 -30.41
C GLN A 5 62.43 -10.01 -29.21
N PHE A 6 63.53 -10.76 -29.33
CA PHE A 6 64.05 -11.57 -28.24
C PHE A 6 64.60 -10.70 -27.10
N LYS A 7 65.39 -9.68 -27.46
CA LYS A 7 65.92 -8.72 -26.48
C LYS A 7 64.81 -8.02 -25.70
N LEU A 8 63.70 -7.67 -26.35
CA LEU A 8 62.54 -7.07 -25.67
C LEU A 8 61.93 -7.99 -24.60
N VAL A 9 61.82 -9.30 -24.88
CA VAL A 9 61.32 -10.27 -23.89
C VAL A 9 62.36 -10.49 -22.79
N GLU A 10 63.64 -10.56 -23.13
CA GLU A 10 64.73 -10.70 -22.17
C GLU A 10 64.81 -9.52 -21.20
N ASP A 11 64.75 -8.29 -21.72
CA ASP A 11 64.76 -7.05 -20.94
C ASP A 11 63.51 -6.95 -20.06
N TYR A 12 62.35 -7.36 -20.57
CA TYR A 12 61.12 -7.42 -19.78
C TYR A 12 61.23 -8.40 -18.61
N VAL A 13 61.68 -9.64 -18.85
CA VAL A 13 61.87 -10.64 -17.78
C VAL A 13 62.94 -10.17 -16.79
N ARG A 14 64.04 -9.55 -17.26
CA ARG A 14 65.08 -8.97 -16.41
C ARG A 14 64.52 -7.86 -15.51
N SER A 15 63.68 -7.00 -16.05
CA SER A 15 63.07 -5.89 -15.28
C SER A 15 62.16 -6.36 -14.13
N ILE A 16 61.56 -7.55 -14.26
CA ILE A 16 60.73 -8.15 -13.20
C ILE A 16 61.63 -8.92 -12.22
N ILE A 17 62.74 -9.50 -12.67
CA ILE A 17 63.74 -10.10 -11.77
C ILE A 17 64.39 -9.03 -10.87
N GLU A 18 64.73 -7.87 -11.44
CA GLU A 18 65.33 -6.75 -10.71
C GLU A 18 64.34 -6.08 -9.75
N ASN A 19 63.04 -6.12 -10.06
CA ASN A 19 61.99 -5.63 -9.18
C ASN A 19 60.83 -6.65 -9.06
N PRO A 20 60.93 -7.60 -8.11
CA PRO A 20 59.94 -8.65 -7.93
C PRO A 20 58.51 -8.15 -7.67
N SER A 21 58.34 -6.93 -7.17
CA SER A 21 57.00 -6.34 -6.95
C SER A 21 56.20 -6.19 -8.26
N LYS A 22 56.87 -6.03 -9.41
CA LYS A 22 56.27 -5.98 -10.75
C LYS A 22 55.70 -7.32 -11.21
N ALA A 23 55.95 -8.42 -10.48
CA ALA A 23 55.34 -9.72 -10.76
C ALA A 23 53.80 -9.65 -10.76
N TRP A 24 53.22 -8.80 -9.92
CA TRP A 24 51.77 -8.57 -9.86
C TRP A 24 51.21 -7.82 -11.08
N ASP A 25 52.06 -7.17 -11.88
CA ASP A 25 51.63 -6.50 -13.11
C ASP A 25 51.57 -7.45 -14.31
N VAL A 26 52.11 -8.66 -14.18
CA VAL A 26 52.11 -9.68 -15.24
C VAL A 26 50.73 -10.33 -15.35
N PRO A 27 50.04 -10.21 -16.50
CA PRO A 27 48.73 -10.82 -16.67
C PRO A 27 48.78 -12.35 -16.67
N ILE A 28 47.73 -13.01 -16.18
CA ILE A 28 47.66 -14.46 -16.02
C ILE A 28 46.73 -15.08 -17.07
N GLY A 29 47.14 -16.21 -17.63
CA GLY A 29 46.41 -16.96 -18.63
C GLY A 29 46.23 -18.44 -18.26
N ASN A 30 45.31 -19.10 -18.97
CA ASN A 30 45.07 -20.52 -18.82
C ASN A 30 46.30 -21.34 -19.26
N LYS A 31 46.60 -22.40 -18.51
CA LYS A 31 47.64 -23.37 -18.84
C LYS A 31 47.00 -24.76 -18.97
N VAL A 32 47.49 -25.57 -19.91
CA VAL A 32 47.14 -26.99 -19.96
C VAL A 32 47.67 -27.65 -18.68
N ILE A 33 46.79 -28.29 -17.92
CA ILE A 33 47.11 -28.90 -16.62
C ILE A 33 48.12 -30.04 -16.84
N LYS A 34 49.38 -29.79 -16.46
CA LYS A 34 50.48 -30.76 -16.51
C LYS A 34 51.21 -30.88 -15.17
N ASP A 35 50.91 -30.00 -14.23
CA ASP A 35 51.48 -29.88 -12.88
C ASP A 35 50.44 -29.25 -11.94
N ASP A 36 50.78 -29.08 -10.65
CA ASP A 36 49.91 -28.47 -9.62
C ASP A 36 49.50 -27.02 -9.91
N TYR A 37 50.00 -26.39 -10.99
CA TYR A 37 49.70 -25.00 -11.35
C TYR A 37 48.85 -24.94 -12.62
N TYR A 38 47.59 -24.56 -12.46
CA TYR A 38 46.62 -24.50 -13.58
C TYR A 38 46.69 -23.19 -14.39
N ALA A 39 47.66 -22.33 -14.08
CA ALA A 39 47.81 -21.00 -14.66
C ALA A 39 49.28 -20.68 -15.00
N THR A 40 49.47 -19.76 -15.92
CA THR A 40 50.78 -19.27 -16.38
C THR A 40 50.70 -17.79 -16.75
N ALA A 41 51.82 -17.14 -17.02
CA ALA A 41 51.83 -15.82 -17.63
C ALA A 41 51.03 -15.82 -18.95
N SER A 42 50.17 -14.82 -19.15
CA SER A 42 49.28 -14.72 -20.30
C SER A 42 50.08 -14.42 -21.58
N TYR A 43 50.38 -15.46 -22.36
CA TYR A 43 51.10 -15.31 -23.62
C TYR A 43 50.39 -14.39 -24.63
N SER A 44 49.05 -14.35 -24.62
CA SER A 44 48.28 -13.50 -25.53
C SER A 44 48.36 -12.01 -25.18
N GLN A 45 48.34 -11.66 -23.88
CA GLN A 45 48.51 -10.27 -23.44
C GLN A 45 49.96 -9.82 -23.53
N LEU A 46 50.91 -10.68 -23.17
CA LEU A 46 52.35 -10.40 -23.34
C LEU A 46 52.72 -10.23 -24.82
N SER A 47 52.12 -11.03 -25.71
CA SER A 47 52.26 -10.90 -27.16
C SER A 47 51.86 -9.51 -27.66
N LYS A 48 50.73 -8.98 -27.17
CA LYS A 48 50.27 -7.62 -27.48
C LYS A 48 51.17 -6.54 -26.90
N GLN A 49 51.65 -6.73 -25.67
CA GLN A 49 52.47 -5.72 -24.97
C GLN A 49 53.90 -5.63 -25.54
N LEU A 50 54.49 -6.75 -25.94
CA LEU A 50 55.89 -6.83 -26.38
C LEU A 50 56.04 -6.91 -27.91
N GLY A 51 54.95 -7.01 -28.66
CA GLY A 51 54.98 -7.10 -30.12
C GLY A 51 55.60 -8.40 -30.66
N VAL A 52 55.45 -9.51 -29.91
CA VAL A 52 56.00 -10.84 -30.24
C VAL A 52 54.85 -11.80 -30.51
N SER A 53 54.96 -12.70 -31.49
CA SER A 53 53.90 -13.68 -31.79
C SER A 53 53.62 -14.61 -30.61
N THR A 54 52.34 -14.88 -30.33
CA THR A 54 51.91 -15.80 -29.26
C THR A 54 52.48 -17.21 -29.45
N GLN A 55 52.62 -17.68 -30.70
CA GLN A 55 53.20 -19.00 -31.01
C GLN A 55 54.69 -19.10 -30.63
N VAL A 56 55.42 -17.98 -30.70
CA VAL A 56 56.84 -17.91 -30.30
C VAL A 56 56.96 -17.98 -28.78
N LEU A 57 56.11 -17.24 -28.05
CA LEU A 57 56.10 -17.25 -26.59
C LEU A 57 55.63 -18.60 -26.01
N GLN A 58 54.78 -19.33 -26.75
CA GLN A 58 54.34 -20.69 -26.41
C GLN A 58 55.38 -21.77 -26.77
N GLY A 59 56.46 -21.42 -27.47
CA GLY A 59 57.48 -22.38 -27.89
C GLY A 59 57.02 -23.34 -29.00
N LEU A 60 56.07 -22.93 -29.85
CA LEU A 60 55.53 -23.73 -30.96
C LEU A 60 56.26 -23.48 -32.29
N THR A 61 57.42 -22.82 -32.26
CA THR A 61 58.22 -22.47 -33.44
C THR A 61 59.66 -22.94 -33.29
N ALA A 62 60.45 -22.90 -34.36
CA ALA A 62 61.88 -23.25 -34.34
C ALA A 62 62.74 -22.38 -33.38
N ALA A 63 62.19 -21.29 -32.82
CA ALA A 63 62.84 -20.45 -31.82
C ALA A 63 62.52 -20.85 -30.36
N ALA A 64 61.83 -21.98 -30.14
CA ALA A 64 61.39 -22.44 -28.82
C ALA A 64 62.53 -22.55 -27.79
N ASP A 65 63.69 -23.07 -28.20
CA ASP A 65 64.85 -23.25 -27.33
C ASP A 65 65.39 -21.94 -26.74
N LEU A 66 65.10 -20.81 -27.41
CA LEU A 66 65.53 -19.49 -26.99
C LEU A 66 64.55 -18.83 -26.00
N TYR A 67 63.24 -18.93 -26.24
CA TYR A 67 62.21 -18.25 -25.43
C TYR A 67 61.68 -19.07 -24.24
N ASN A 68 61.67 -20.41 -24.35
CA ASN A 68 61.19 -21.29 -23.28
C ASN A 68 61.93 -21.08 -21.95
N PRO A 69 63.27 -20.93 -21.90
CA PRO A 69 63.98 -20.64 -20.66
C PRO A 69 63.57 -19.32 -20.01
N LEU A 70 63.30 -18.27 -20.81
CA LEU A 70 62.86 -16.97 -20.31
C LEU A 70 61.45 -17.04 -19.73
N MET A 71 60.51 -17.68 -20.44
CA MET A 71 59.14 -17.84 -19.96
C MET A 71 59.05 -18.78 -18.75
N LYS A 72 59.93 -19.78 -18.66
CA LYS A 72 60.07 -20.62 -17.46
C LYS A 72 60.54 -19.80 -16.26
N LYS A 73 61.61 -19.00 -16.42
CA LYS A 73 62.10 -18.08 -15.38
C LYS A 73 61.01 -17.11 -14.90
N LEU A 74 60.24 -16.53 -15.84
CA LEU A 74 59.14 -15.63 -15.50
C LEU A 74 58.06 -16.36 -14.67
N ASN A 75 57.63 -17.54 -15.10
CA ASN A 75 56.64 -18.31 -14.36
C ASN A 75 57.14 -18.76 -12.97
N ASP A 76 58.41 -19.14 -12.85
CA ASP A 76 58.99 -19.52 -11.56
C ASP A 76 59.09 -18.32 -10.61
N LEU A 77 59.32 -17.11 -11.14
CA LEU A 77 59.23 -15.87 -10.38
C LEU A 77 57.79 -15.61 -9.90
N LEU A 78 56.79 -15.76 -10.78
CA LEU A 78 55.37 -15.59 -10.42
C LEU A 78 54.91 -16.57 -9.34
N LYS A 79 55.45 -17.79 -9.33
CA LYS A 79 55.22 -18.77 -8.24
C LYS A 79 55.86 -18.31 -6.93
N LYS A 80 57.10 -17.80 -6.99
CA LYS A 80 57.84 -17.33 -5.81
C LYS A 80 57.15 -16.13 -5.15
N GLU A 81 56.63 -15.20 -5.94
CA GLU A 81 55.91 -14.01 -5.46
C GLU A 81 54.44 -14.27 -5.10
N GLY A 82 53.98 -15.52 -5.18
CA GLY A 82 52.61 -15.91 -4.81
C GLY A 82 51.52 -15.41 -5.75
N VAL A 83 51.89 -14.95 -6.95
CA VAL A 83 50.95 -14.55 -8.02
C VAL A 83 50.28 -15.80 -8.61
N LEU A 84 51.07 -16.87 -8.83
CA LEU A 84 50.57 -18.19 -9.20
C LEU A 84 50.46 -19.08 -7.95
N VAL A 85 49.26 -19.60 -7.69
CA VAL A 85 48.97 -20.47 -6.54
C VAL A 85 48.58 -21.86 -7.04
N LYS A 86 48.98 -22.90 -6.30
CA LYS A 86 48.65 -24.29 -6.63
C LYS A 86 47.14 -24.52 -6.60
N HIS A 87 46.66 -25.36 -7.52
CA HIS A 87 45.25 -25.77 -7.64
C HIS A 87 44.23 -24.64 -7.89
N GLN A 88 44.70 -23.43 -8.25
CA GLN A 88 43.82 -22.29 -8.51
C GLN A 88 43.70 -22.02 -10.01
N ILE A 89 42.48 -21.74 -10.47
CA ILE A 89 42.20 -21.47 -11.89
C ILE A 89 42.69 -20.08 -12.29
N ALA A 90 43.14 -19.92 -13.54
CA ALA A 90 43.72 -18.66 -14.02
C ALA A 90 42.77 -17.47 -13.89
N SER A 91 41.47 -17.68 -14.13
CA SER A 91 40.49 -16.59 -14.02
C SER A 91 40.29 -16.08 -12.58
N ALA A 92 40.43 -16.93 -11.56
CA ALA A 92 40.38 -16.50 -10.16
C ALA A 92 41.65 -15.72 -9.78
N LEU A 93 42.82 -16.20 -10.24
CA LEU A 93 44.11 -15.53 -10.01
C LEU A 93 44.19 -14.18 -10.71
N GLU A 94 43.64 -14.03 -11.92
CA GLU A 94 43.62 -12.75 -12.63
C GLU A 94 42.73 -11.71 -11.93
N VAL A 95 41.56 -12.13 -11.41
CA VAL A 95 40.70 -11.24 -10.62
C VAL A 95 41.40 -10.85 -9.31
N ARG A 96 42.09 -11.79 -8.65
CA ARG A 96 42.90 -11.53 -7.45
C ARG A 96 44.01 -10.52 -7.71
N ARG A 97 44.75 -10.70 -8.82
CA ARG A 97 45.81 -9.78 -9.25
C ARG A 97 45.27 -8.36 -9.45
N ASN A 98 44.16 -8.24 -10.17
CA ASN A 98 43.51 -6.95 -10.40
C ASN A 98 43.04 -6.30 -9.08
N ALA A 99 42.52 -7.09 -8.14
CA ALA A 99 42.09 -6.61 -6.83
C ALA A 99 43.25 -6.02 -6.01
N ILE A 100 44.38 -6.74 -5.97
CA ILE A 100 45.57 -6.32 -5.21
C ILE A 100 46.21 -5.08 -5.84
N ASN A 101 46.31 -5.02 -7.17
CA ASN A 101 46.83 -3.84 -7.86
C ASN A 101 45.92 -2.62 -7.69
N TRP A 102 44.60 -2.81 -7.78
CA TRP A 102 43.64 -1.76 -7.48
C TRP A 102 43.82 -1.26 -6.04
N TRP A 103 43.89 -2.16 -5.06
CA TRP A 103 44.08 -1.78 -3.66
C TRP A 103 45.36 -0.99 -3.41
N LYS A 104 46.48 -1.42 -4.00
CA LYS A 104 47.78 -0.73 -3.92
C LYS A 104 47.77 0.65 -4.58
N SER A 105 46.89 0.88 -5.56
CA SER A 105 46.78 2.17 -6.24
C SER A 105 46.02 3.24 -5.45
N LEU A 106 45.28 2.85 -4.40
CA LEU A 106 44.45 3.76 -3.62
C LEU A 106 45.25 4.49 -2.54
N THR A 107 45.02 5.80 -2.42
CA THR A 107 45.50 6.58 -1.27
C THR A 107 44.64 6.32 -0.03
N LEU A 108 45.11 6.76 1.15
CA LEU A 108 44.33 6.70 2.39
C LEU A 108 42.99 7.47 2.29
N GLU A 109 42.96 8.54 1.50
CA GLU A 109 41.75 9.35 1.30
C GLU A 109 40.76 8.65 0.35
N ASP A 110 41.26 7.97 -0.69
CA ASP A 110 40.42 7.14 -1.55
C ASP A 110 39.81 5.96 -0.78
N LYS A 111 40.60 5.32 0.11
CA LYS A 111 40.13 4.23 0.98
C LYS A 111 38.98 4.67 1.89
N LYS A 112 39.00 5.92 2.39
CA LYS A 112 37.89 6.49 3.19
C LYS A 112 36.60 6.66 2.40
N ASN A 113 36.70 6.98 1.11
CA ASN A 113 35.56 7.23 0.24
C ASN A 113 34.98 5.96 -0.41
N LEU A 114 35.51 4.77 -0.07
CA LEU A 114 35.00 3.51 -0.58
C LEU A 114 33.61 3.20 -0.03
N THR A 115 32.73 2.73 -0.91
CA THR A 115 31.38 2.33 -0.53
C THR A 115 31.39 0.99 0.20
N THR A 116 30.92 1.00 1.45
CA THR A 116 30.84 -0.18 2.32
C THR A 116 29.39 -0.61 2.50
N PHE A 117 29.17 -1.92 2.61
CA PHE A 117 27.86 -2.50 2.93
C PHE A 117 28.05 -3.62 3.94
N GLY A 118 27.34 -3.53 5.07
CA GLY A 118 27.46 -4.52 6.15
C GLY A 118 28.88 -4.70 6.69
N ASN A 119 29.60 -3.57 6.89
CA ASN A 119 30.99 -3.55 7.37
C ASN A 119 32.00 -4.32 6.50
N SER A 120 31.77 -4.31 5.18
CA SER A 120 32.67 -4.86 4.16
C SER A 120 32.69 -3.93 2.95
N ILE A 121 33.82 -3.86 2.25
CA ILE A 121 33.93 -3.14 0.98
C ILE A 121 33.05 -3.81 -0.09
N SER A 122 32.41 -3.00 -0.93
CA SER A 122 31.60 -3.46 -2.08
C SER A 122 32.47 -3.72 -3.32
N PHE A 123 33.28 -4.78 -3.31
CA PHE A 123 34.26 -5.08 -4.38
C PHE A 123 33.68 -5.16 -5.80
N THR A 124 32.43 -5.58 -5.95
CA THR A 124 31.74 -5.67 -7.27
C THR A 124 31.59 -4.33 -7.98
N ARG A 125 31.65 -3.20 -7.24
CA ARG A 125 31.57 -1.86 -7.83
C ARG A 125 32.88 -1.39 -8.45
N TYR A 126 34.01 -1.92 -7.98
CA TYR A 126 35.34 -1.44 -8.35
C TYR A 126 36.13 -2.44 -9.20
N ILE A 127 35.88 -3.74 -9.01
CA ILE A 127 36.61 -4.81 -9.69
C ILE A 127 35.67 -5.54 -10.64
N LYS A 128 35.99 -5.47 -11.93
CA LYS A 128 35.25 -6.18 -12.98
C LYS A 128 35.39 -7.70 -12.80
N ASN A 129 34.29 -8.42 -12.96
CA ASN A 129 34.20 -9.89 -12.82
C ASN A 129 34.46 -10.45 -11.41
N TRP A 130 34.32 -9.62 -10.37
CA TRP A 130 34.37 -10.09 -8.99
C TRP A 130 33.23 -11.11 -8.71
N ARG A 131 33.59 -12.34 -8.32
CA ARG A 131 32.63 -13.45 -8.09
C ARG A 131 33.13 -14.39 -6.99
N GLY A 132 32.21 -15.14 -6.39
CA GLY A 132 32.51 -16.20 -5.41
C GLY A 132 32.11 -17.59 -5.91
N GLY A 133 32.42 -18.62 -5.14
CA GLY A 133 32.14 -20.04 -5.43
C GLY A 133 33.33 -20.94 -5.09
N GLU A 134 33.16 -22.28 -5.13
CA GLU A 134 34.20 -23.27 -4.80
C GLU A 134 35.52 -23.04 -5.57
N ASN A 135 35.43 -22.63 -6.85
CA ASN A 135 36.60 -22.33 -7.70
C ASN A 135 37.17 -20.90 -7.54
N TYR A 136 36.60 -20.08 -6.63
CA TYR A 136 36.98 -18.67 -6.39
C TYR A 136 37.21 -18.38 -4.89
N GLU A 137 37.42 -19.40 -4.07
CA GLU A 137 37.64 -19.25 -2.62
C GLU A 137 38.77 -18.28 -2.29
N ILE A 138 39.84 -18.27 -3.10
CA ILE A 138 40.96 -17.33 -2.95
C ILE A 138 40.55 -15.85 -3.03
N LEU A 139 39.44 -15.52 -3.71
CA LEU A 139 38.91 -14.15 -3.73
C LEU A 139 38.24 -13.78 -2.41
N ASN A 140 37.66 -14.75 -1.69
CA ASN A 140 37.14 -14.51 -0.34
C ASN A 140 38.27 -14.26 0.65
N GLU A 141 39.39 -15.00 0.54
CA GLU A 141 40.57 -14.74 1.39
C GLU A 141 41.11 -13.32 1.18
N VAL A 142 41.26 -12.89 -0.08
CA VAL A 142 41.70 -11.51 -0.41
C VAL A 142 40.69 -10.49 0.11
N LYS A 143 39.38 -10.75 -0.04
CA LYS A 143 38.32 -9.90 0.50
C LYS A 143 38.49 -9.68 2.00
N ASP A 144 38.72 -10.77 2.74
CA ASP A 144 38.82 -10.75 4.19
C ASP A 144 40.09 -10.02 4.63
N GLN A 145 41.22 -10.25 3.95
CA GLN A 145 42.48 -9.51 4.18
C GLN A 145 42.30 -8.00 4.00
N LEU A 146 41.71 -7.56 2.89
CA LEU A 146 41.53 -6.13 2.60
C LEU A 146 40.53 -5.46 3.55
N ASN A 147 39.48 -6.17 3.94
CA ASN A 147 38.54 -5.67 4.96
C ASN A 147 39.21 -5.59 6.34
N GLN A 148 40.07 -6.54 6.70
CA GLN A 148 40.82 -6.49 7.96
C GLN A 148 41.76 -5.27 8.01
N GLU A 149 42.46 -4.97 6.91
CA GLU A 149 43.27 -3.75 6.81
C GLU A 149 42.43 -2.49 7.03
N MET A 150 41.20 -2.44 6.52
CA MET A 150 40.28 -1.32 6.78
C MET A 150 39.81 -1.23 8.23
N VAL A 151 39.68 -2.37 8.94
CA VAL A 151 39.40 -2.40 10.38
C VAL A 151 40.59 -1.86 11.17
N GLU A 152 41.81 -2.26 10.82
CA GLU A 152 43.06 -1.78 11.44
C GLU A 152 43.26 -0.27 11.22
N LEU A 153 42.87 0.25 10.06
CA LEU A 153 42.85 1.68 9.75
C LEU A 153 41.69 2.44 10.42
N GLY A 154 40.81 1.77 11.17
CA GLY A 154 39.66 2.36 11.86
C GLY A 154 38.52 2.80 10.94
N LEU A 155 38.53 2.39 9.67
CA LEU A 155 37.50 2.72 8.67
C LEU A 155 36.30 1.75 8.71
N LEU A 156 36.54 0.53 9.20
CA LEU A 156 35.52 -0.46 9.50
C LEU A 156 35.48 -0.75 11.00
N LYS A 157 34.29 -1.09 11.48
CA LYS A 157 34.03 -1.37 12.91
C LYS A 157 34.51 -2.76 13.28
N ASN A 158 35.32 -2.89 14.35
CA ASN A 158 35.78 -4.18 14.84
C ASN A 158 34.69 -4.96 15.62
N ASP A 159 33.71 -4.24 16.18
CA ASP A 159 32.58 -4.77 16.95
C ASP A 159 31.36 -5.14 16.07
N TYR A 160 31.52 -5.14 14.74
CA TYR A 160 30.40 -5.39 13.84
C TYR A 160 30.03 -6.88 13.79
N VAL A 161 28.83 -7.19 14.25
CA VAL A 161 28.22 -8.51 14.13
C VAL A 161 27.33 -8.59 12.88
N LYS A 162 27.62 -9.55 12.00
CA LYS A 162 26.80 -9.83 10.80
C LYS A 162 25.40 -10.28 11.21
N VAL A 163 24.37 -9.85 10.48
CA VAL A 163 22.95 -10.12 10.81
C VAL A 163 22.66 -11.60 11.07
N LYS A 164 23.23 -12.50 10.26
CA LYS A 164 23.09 -13.96 10.41
C LYS A 164 23.69 -14.52 11.72
N ASP A 165 24.69 -13.84 12.28
CA ASP A 165 25.42 -14.27 13.46
C ASP A 165 24.88 -13.56 14.73
N ARG A 166 24.00 -12.55 14.57
CA ARG A 166 23.33 -11.85 15.68
C ARG A 166 22.37 -12.74 16.44
N ASP A 167 21.75 -13.72 15.77
CA ASP A 167 20.85 -14.67 16.45
C ASP A 167 21.62 -15.65 17.35
N ALA A 168 22.89 -15.94 17.06
CA ALA A 168 23.74 -16.76 17.93
C ALA A 168 24.29 -15.98 19.15
N LEU A 169 24.40 -14.66 19.03
CA LEU A 169 24.78 -13.72 20.11
C LEU A 169 23.58 -13.18 20.90
N ARG A 170 22.35 -13.53 20.52
CA ARG A 170 21.17 -13.28 21.34
C ARG A 170 21.27 -14.13 22.60
N ASP A 171 21.42 -13.46 23.72
CA ASP A 171 21.58 -14.01 25.06
C ASP A 171 20.67 -15.24 25.29
N LYS A 172 21.26 -16.38 25.70
CA LYS A 172 20.51 -17.60 26.05
C LYS A 172 19.52 -17.36 27.22
N SER A 173 19.67 -16.24 27.94
CA SER A 173 18.78 -15.75 29.00
C SER A 173 17.62 -14.87 28.48
N PHE A 174 17.66 -14.35 27.25
CA PHE A 174 16.66 -13.40 26.74
C PHE A 174 15.28 -14.04 26.51
N LEU A 175 15.24 -15.26 25.97
CA LEU A 175 14.00 -16.01 25.77
C LEU A 175 13.32 -16.38 27.10
N PRO A 176 14.03 -16.94 28.10
CA PRO A 176 13.52 -17.15 29.45
C PRO A 176 13.01 -15.85 30.10
N ASN A 177 13.81 -14.78 30.07
CA ASN A 177 13.44 -13.50 30.71
C ASN A 177 12.22 -12.83 30.04
N GLN A 178 12.06 -12.98 28.72
CA GLN A 178 10.88 -12.49 28.01
C GLN A 178 9.64 -13.32 28.33
N GLN A 179 9.78 -14.64 28.50
CA GLN A 179 8.69 -15.53 28.93
C GLN A 179 8.28 -15.23 30.38
N GLU A 180 9.25 -15.03 31.27
CA GLU A 180 9.03 -14.67 32.67
C GLU A 180 8.37 -13.28 32.80
N SER A 181 8.84 -12.30 32.04
CA SER A 181 8.21 -10.98 31.99
C SER A 181 6.76 -11.07 31.48
N LYS A 182 6.50 -11.83 30.40
CA LYS A 182 5.14 -12.05 29.88
C LYS A 182 4.24 -12.69 30.93
N LYS A 183 4.72 -13.75 31.60
CA LYS A 183 4.01 -14.44 32.67
C LYS A 183 3.68 -13.49 33.82
N ARG A 184 4.63 -12.64 34.22
CA ARG A 184 4.42 -11.63 35.27
C ARG A 184 3.35 -10.60 34.89
N TRP A 185 3.31 -10.14 33.64
CA TRP A 185 2.22 -9.28 33.14
C TRP A 185 0.87 -9.98 33.18
N GLU A 186 0.82 -11.28 32.89
CA GLU A 186 -0.42 -12.06 32.95
C GLU A 186 -0.91 -12.25 34.40
N GLU A 187 0.00 -12.58 35.33
CA GLU A 187 -0.28 -12.71 36.76
C GLU A 187 -0.85 -11.42 37.34
N LEU A 188 -0.19 -10.28 37.10
CA LEU A 188 -0.65 -8.98 37.61
C LEU A 188 -1.99 -8.54 37.01
N GLY A 189 -2.27 -8.89 35.76
CA GLY A 189 -3.53 -8.54 35.09
C GLY A 189 -4.74 -9.35 35.56
N GLN A 190 -4.52 -10.50 36.22
CA GLN A 190 -5.59 -11.34 36.79
C GLN A 190 -5.98 -10.95 38.22
N LEU A 191 -5.17 -10.10 38.89
CA LEU A 191 -5.47 -9.63 40.23
C LEU A 191 -6.66 -8.65 40.22
N PRO A 192 -7.52 -8.68 41.26
CA PRO A 192 -8.58 -7.69 41.40
C PRO A 192 -8.00 -6.26 41.52
N LEU A 193 -8.80 -5.27 41.15
CA LEU A 193 -8.43 -3.84 41.14
C LEU A 193 -9.64 -2.96 41.52
N GLU A 194 -10.46 -3.39 42.47
CA GLU A 194 -11.68 -2.67 42.87
C GLU A 194 -11.40 -1.66 43.98
N SER A 195 -10.43 -1.94 44.85
CA SER A 195 -10.01 -1.09 45.96
C SER A 195 -8.49 -0.98 46.08
N VAL A 196 -8.01 0.03 46.82
CA VAL A 196 -6.58 0.20 47.15
C VAL A 196 -5.99 -1.02 47.86
N VAL A 197 -6.81 -1.79 48.58
CA VAL A 197 -6.38 -3.03 49.25
C VAL A 197 -5.99 -4.12 48.24
N ASP A 198 -6.50 -4.04 47.01
CA ASP A 198 -6.19 -5.00 45.94
C ASP A 198 -4.88 -4.66 45.19
N LEU A 199 -4.28 -3.49 45.47
CA LEU A 199 -3.01 -3.08 44.87
C LEU A 199 -1.85 -3.83 45.52
N VAL A 200 -0.94 -4.34 44.70
CA VAL A 200 0.29 -4.98 45.17
C VAL A 200 1.10 -3.97 46.00
N VAL A 201 1.52 -4.37 47.20
CA VAL A 201 2.34 -3.53 48.09
C VAL A 201 3.77 -3.47 47.54
N PRO A 202 4.31 -2.28 47.24
CA PRO A 202 5.71 -2.16 46.82
C PRO A 202 6.65 -2.50 47.98
N THR A 203 7.59 -3.41 47.75
CA THR A 203 8.70 -3.74 48.67
C THR A 203 10.04 -3.57 47.95
N GLU A 204 11.17 -3.61 48.66
CA GLU A 204 12.51 -3.51 48.04
C GLU A 204 12.79 -4.61 47.00
N ASP A 205 12.10 -5.76 47.10
CA ASP A 205 12.18 -6.88 46.16
C ASP A 205 11.19 -6.79 45.00
N THR A 206 10.29 -5.79 44.99
CA THR A 206 9.31 -5.61 43.91
C THR A 206 9.89 -4.86 42.73
N GLU A 207 9.32 -5.13 41.56
CA GLU A 207 9.70 -4.44 40.34
C GLU A 207 9.27 -2.96 40.33
N PRO A 208 9.98 -2.10 39.58
CA PRO A 208 9.73 -0.66 39.59
C PRO A 208 8.29 -0.33 39.19
N PHE A 209 7.63 0.50 39.99
CA PHE A 209 6.27 0.97 39.78
C PHE A 209 5.25 -0.18 39.63
N VAL A 210 5.36 -1.22 40.47
CA VAL A 210 4.53 -2.45 40.38
C VAL A 210 3.02 -2.18 40.36
N GLN A 211 2.53 -1.19 41.11
CA GLN A 211 1.10 -0.82 41.12
C GLN A 211 0.64 -0.22 39.79
N LEU A 212 1.47 0.60 39.15
CA LEU A 212 1.22 1.12 37.81
C LEU A 212 1.26 -0.01 36.77
N LYS A 213 2.17 -0.97 36.95
CA LYS A 213 2.27 -2.15 36.09
C LYS A 213 1.03 -3.04 36.20
N GLN A 214 0.52 -3.25 37.41
CA GLN A 214 -0.73 -3.97 37.67
C GLN A 214 -1.92 -3.30 36.97
N LEU A 215 -2.02 -1.98 37.06
CA LEU A 215 -3.04 -1.19 36.38
C LEU A 215 -2.97 -1.33 34.84
N ALA A 216 -1.76 -1.21 34.27
CA ALA A 216 -1.55 -1.38 32.83
C ALA A 216 -1.80 -2.83 32.38
N ALA A 217 -1.44 -3.81 33.20
CA ALA A 217 -1.62 -5.23 32.92
C ALA A 217 -3.10 -5.64 32.92
N ALA A 218 -3.91 -5.13 33.84
CA ALA A 218 -5.34 -5.39 33.85
C ALA A 218 -6.04 -4.83 32.60
N LEU A 219 -5.61 -3.64 32.14
CA LEU A 219 -6.10 -3.08 30.87
C LEU A 219 -5.57 -3.87 29.66
N GLN A 220 -4.35 -4.37 29.71
CA GLN A 220 -3.78 -5.22 28.67
C GLN A 220 -4.61 -6.51 28.46
N GLN A 221 -5.18 -7.09 29.52
CA GLN A 221 -6.04 -8.28 29.41
C GLN A 221 -7.36 -8.04 28.68
N THR A 222 -7.83 -6.79 28.63
CA THR A 222 -9.05 -6.45 27.87
C THR A 222 -8.85 -6.53 26.35
N VAL A 223 -7.60 -6.69 25.88
CA VAL A 223 -7.27 -6.69 24.45
C VAL A 223 -6.60 -8.00 24.02
N SER A 224 -7.08 -8.59 22.93
CA SER A 224 -6.63 -9.90 22.47
C SER A 224 -5.39 -9.86 21.56
N SER A 225 -5.17 -8.78 20.81
CA SER A 225 -4.10 -8.74 19.80
C SER A 225 -2.72 -8.52 20.41
N LYS A 226 -1.72 -9.25 19.90
CA LYS A 226 -0.34 -9.14 20.38
C LYS A 226 0.22 -7.72 20.25
N SER A 227 -0.01 -7.07 19.12
CA SER A 227 0.42 -5.68 18.89
C SER A 227 -0.24 -4.70 19.86
N ALA A 228 -1.52 -4.86 20.18
CA ALA A 228 -2.16 -3.99 21.17
C ALA A 228 -1.67 -4.27 22.59
N LYS A 229 -1.42 -5.55 22.93
CA LYS A 229 -0.79 -5.90 24.20
C LYS A 229 0.60 -5.27 24.33
N ASP A 230 1.37 -5.26 23.25
CA ASP A 230 2.70 -4.63 23.23
C ASP A 230 2.60 -3.10 23.39
N ASN A 231 1.58 -2.44 22.83
CA ASN A 231 1.33 -1.01 23.06
C ASN A 231 1.17 -0.65 24.55
N PHE A 232 0.53 -1.51 25.35
CA PHE A 232 0.41 -1.29 26.80
C PHE A 232 1.76 -1.36 27.52
N ARG A 233 2.63 -2.29 27.09
CA ARG A 233 4.00 -2.42 27.63
C ARG A 233 4.85 -1.22 27.25
N ASP A 234 4.77 -0.80 25.99
CA ASP A 234 5.50 0.35 25.47
C ASP A 234 5.04 1.64 26.17
N GLY A 235 3.73 1.84 26.31
CA GLY A 235 3.16 2.96 27.05
C GLY A 235 3.62 2.99 28.51
N PHE A 236 3.57 1.84 29.20
CA PHE A 236 4.08 1.71 30.57
C PHE A 236 5.56 2.08 30.67
N ASN A 237 6.41 1.53 29.79
CA ASN A 237 7.84 1.80 29.80
C ASN A 237 8.14 3.30 29.61
N HIS A 238 7.45 3.95 28.69
CA HIS A 238 7.58 5.40 28.46
C HIS A 238 7.15 6.22 29.68
N PHE A 239 6.05 5.84 30.33
CA PHE A 239 5.60 6.54 31.53
C PHE A 239 6.56 6.31 32.72
N CYS A 240 7.08 5.10 32.92
CA CYS A 240 8.11 4.84 33.91
C CYS A 240 9.38 5.66 33.65
N ASN A 241 9.82 5.80 32.40
CA ASN A 241 10.95 6.65 32.05
C ASN A 241 10.68 8.12 32.38
N PHE A 242 9.45 8.61 32.17
CA PHE A 242 9.03 9.94 32.62
C PHE A 242 9.09 10.07 34.14
N LEU A 243 8.60 9.09 34.92
CA LEU A 243 8.64 9.11 36.38
C LEU A 243 10.10 9.11 36.90
N LYS A 244 10.97 8.29 36.32
CA LYS A 244 12.41 8.24 36.64
C LYS A 244 13.11 9.57 36.32
N LYS A 245 12.81 10.18 35.17
CA LYS A 245 13.35 11.50 34.78
C LYS A 245 12.94 12.59 35.77
N ASN A 246 11.74 12.48 36.36
CA ASN A 246 11.24 13.36 37.41
C ASN A 246 11.68 12.96 38.84
N ARG A 247 12.58 11.98 38.98
CA ARG A 247 13.14 11.51 40.27
C ARG A 247 12.09 10.97 41.25
N ILE A 248 11.01 10.37 40.74
CA ILE A 248 10.02 9.68 41.56
C ILE A 248 10.58 8.31 41.96
N ASN A 249 10.39 7.93 43.22
CA ASN A 249 10.87 6.66 43.77
C ASN A 249 10.17 5.47 43.07
N GLU A 250 10.93 4.42 42.76
CA GLU A 250 10.44 3.24 42.05
C GLU A 250 9.45 2.42 42.90
N ASN A 251 9.50 2.55 44.23
CA ASN A 251 8.60 1.89 45.19
C ASN A 251 7.46 2.81 45.67
N GLU A 252 7.25 3.96 45.02
CA GLU A 252 6.23 4.91 45.41
C GLU A 252 4.82 4.35 45.16
N LEU A 253 3.87 4.72 46.03
CA LEU A 253 2.47 4.29 45.91
C LEU A 253 1.77 5.02 44.77
N LEU A 254 0.83 4.34 44.10
CA LEU A 254 0.07 4.87 42.96
C LEU A 254 -0.65 6.19 43.29
N GLN A 255 -1.13 6.34 44.52
CA GLN A 255 -1.76 7.56 45.04
C GLN A 255 -0.82 8.79 45.05
N ASN A 256 0.49 8.58 45.18
CA ASN A 256 1.51 9.62 45.20
C ASN A 256 2.13 9.84 43.80
N ILE A 257 1.92 8.89 42.89
CA ILE A 257 2.39 8.96 41.50
C ILE A 257 1.39 9.73 40.61
N LEU A 258 0.08 9.57 40.85
CA LEU A 258 -0.97 10.11 40.00
C LEU A 258 -1.59 11.39 40.58
N ASP A 259 -1.61 12.44 39.77
CA ASP A 259 -2.22 13.74 40.06
C ASP A 259 -3.10 14.22 38.87
N GLU A 260 -3.84 15.31 39.08
CA GLU A 260 -4.74 15.86 38.05
C GLU A 260 -4.00 16.29 36.76
N PHE A 261 -2.70 16.56 36.84
CA PHE A 261 -1.87 17.06 35.74
C PHE A 261 -1.00 15.97 35.10
N SER A 262 -1.12 14.71 35.53
CA SER A 262 -0.18 13.64 35.18
C SER A 262 -0.13 13.39 33.67
N LEU A 263 -1.28 13.41 32.99
CA LEU A 263 -1.34 13.24 31.54
C LEU A 263 -0.76 14.46 30.80
N LYS A 264 -0.99 15.67 31.32
CA LYS A 264 -0.48 16.92 30.74
C LYS A 264 1.04 17.00 30.86
N ARG A 265 1.59 16.77 32.05
CA ARG A 265 3.05 16.74 32.30
C ARG A 265 3.73 15.64 31.51
N PHE A 266 3.13 14.45 31.42
CA PHE A 266 3.67 13.38 30.59
C PHE A 266 3.76 13.79 29.11
N LYS A 267 2.74 14.49 28.59
CA LYS A 267 2.76 15.03 27.22
C LYS A 267 3.83 16.11 27.05
N GLU A 268 3.84 17.13 27.91
CA GLU A 268 4.67 18.34 27.76
C GLU A 268 6.15 18.10 28.11
N ASP A 269 6.45 17.35 29.17
CA ASP A 269 7.82 17.23 29.71
C ASP A 269 8.58 16.00 29.18
N TYR A 270 7.87 15.05 28.54
CA TYR A 270 8.45 13.80 28.04
C TYR A 270 8.10 13.52 26.58
N VAL A 271 6.82 13.41 26.23
CA VAL A 271 6.42 12.99 24.86
C VAL A 271 6.83 14.02 23.80
N LEU A 272 6.57 15.32 24.00
CA LEU A 272 6.96 16.35 23.05
C LEU A 272 8.49 16.47 22.89
N PRO A 273 9.30 16.57 23.97
CA PRO A 273 10.76 16.56 23.85
C PRO A 273 11.32 15.30 23.18
N ALA A 274 10.73 14.12 23.43
CA ALA A 274 11.15 12.86 22.81
C ALA A 274 10.81 12.80 21.30
N LEU A 275 9.78 13.53 20.87
CA LEU A 275 9.47 13.71 19.45
C LEU A 275 10.45 14.68 18.78
N ASP A 276 10.79 15.78 19.45
CA ASP A 276 11.74 16.77 18.95
C ASP A 276 13.16 16.20 18.83
N SER A 277 13.56 15.32 19.76
CA SER A 277 14.86 14.63 19.72
C SER A 277 14.90 13.40 18.80
N SER A 278 13.81 13.07 18.11
CA SER A 278 13.65 11.85 17.29
C SER A 278 13.87 10.52 18.05
N GLU A 279 13.75 10.53 19.38
CA GLU A 279 13.78 9.32 20.21
C GLU A 279 12.46 8.55 20.16
N MET A 280 11.36 9.24 19.80
CA MET A 280 10.02 8.66 19.63
C MET A 280 9.49 8.91 18.22
N SER A 281 8.82 7.91 17.63
CA SER A 281 8.14 8.08 16.35
C SER A 281 6.86 8.92 16.51
N PRO A 282 6.59 9.89 15.61
CA PRO A 282 5.31 10.61 15.56
C PRO A 282 4.09 9.70 15.48
N SER A 283 4.21 8.53 14.85
CA SER A 283 3.10 7.56 14.74
C SER A 283 2.80 6.84 16.06
N SER A 284 3.75 6.78 16.99
CA SER A 284 3.63 6.05 18.26
C SER A 284 3.10 6.92 19.40
N ALA A 285 3.34 8.23 19.35
CA ALA A 285 2.95 9.17 20.41
C ALA A 285 1.44 9.19 20.72
N PRO A 286 0.50 9.18 19.74
CA PRO A 286 -0.93 9.12 20.04
C PRO A 286 -1.32 7.84 20.77
N THR A 287 -0.72 6.71 20.39
CA THR A 287 -0.97 5.40 20.99
C THR A 287 -0.49 5.35 22.44
N ILE A 288 0.73 5.85 22.70
CA ILE A 288 1.31 5.91 24.06
C ILE A 288 0.45 6.79 24.98
N ILE A 289 0.05 7.98 24.53
CA ILE A 289 -0.84 8.87 25.31
C ILE A 289 -2.20 8.21 25.54
N SER A 290 -2.73 7.49 24.55
CA SER A 290 -4.01 6.78 24.70
C SER A 290 -3.95 5.65 25.73
N VAL A 291 -2.85 4.92 25.79
CA VAL A 291 -2.62 3.86 26.80
C VAL A 291 -2.63 4.47 28.20
N ILE A 292 -1.85 5.53 28.43
CA ILE A 292 -1.77 6.18 29.75
C ILE A 292 -3.09 6.84 30.13
N ARG A 293 -3.80 7.46 29.19
CA ARG A 293 -5.17 7.95 29.41
C ARG A 293 -6.10 6.82 29.88
N GLY A 294 -6.00 5.63 29.28
CA GLY A 294 -6.72 4.44 29.70
C GLY A 294 -6.41 4.06 31.16
N CYS A 295 -5.13 4.02 31.52
CA CYS A 295 -4.68 3.76 32.89
C CYS A 295 -5.29 4.77 33.88
N LEU A 296 -5.21 6.07 33.60
CA LEU A 296 -5.76 7.12 34.48
C LEU A 296 -7.29 7.00 34.62
N ARG A 297 -8.02 6.69 33.54
CA ARG A 297 -9.48 6.43 33.60
C ARG A 297 -9.80 5.23 34.49
N ARG A 298 -9.00 4.16 34.41
CA ARG A 298 -9.18 2.99 35.27
C ARG A 298 -8.84 3.27 36.73
N ALA A 299 -7.82 4.08 36.99
CA ALA A 299 -7.41 4.51 38.33
C ALA A 299 -8.53 5.28 39.05
N LYS A 300 -9.29 6.12 38.34
CA LYS A 300 -10.47 6.84 38.88
C LYS A 300 -11.52 5.88 39.49
N SER A 301 -11.61 4.66 38.96
CA SER A 301 -12.62 3.68 39.38
C SER A 301 -12.17 2.84 40.58
N ILE A 302 -10.95 3.03 41.11
CA ILE A 302 -10.41 2.29 42.26
C ILE A 302 -10.87 2.97 43.56
N LYS A 303 -11.61 2.23 44.39
CA LYS A 303 -12.14 2.75 45.67
C LYS A 303 -11.02 3.00 46.67
N GLY A 304 -10.94 4.23 47.19
CA GLY A 304 -9.99 4.63 48.22
C GLY A 304 -8.67 5.22 47.71
N LEU A 305 -8.47 5.32 46.38
CA LEU A 305 -7.19 5.78 45.80
C LEU A 305 -6.96 7.29 45.94
N GLY A 306 -8.00 8.08 46.23
CA GLY A 306 -7.91 9.55 46.32
C GLY A 306 -7.70 10.25 44.96
N PHE A 307 -7.76 9.50 43.85
CA PHE A 307 -7.60 10.04 42.49
C PHE A 307 -8.97 10.35 41.86
N HIS A 308 -9.34 11.63 41.82
CA HIS A 308 -10.69 12.07 41.42
C HIS A 308 -10.85 12.37 39.93
N GLY A 309 -9.76 12.70 39.23
CA GLY A 309 -9.77 13.02 37.80
C GLY A 309 -8.42 13.49 37.28
N PHE A 310 -8.37 13.78 35.99
CA PHE A 310 -7.21 14.38 35.32
C PHE A 310 -7.65 15.28 34.18
N TYR A 311 -6.82 16.26 33.84
CA TYR A 311 -7.01 17.08 32.64
C TYR A 311 -6.65 16.27 31.40
N ASP A 312 -7.67 15.94 30.59
CA ASP A 312 -7.45 15.25 29.32
C ASP A 312 -6.76 16.20 28.33
N VAL A 313 -5.84 15.65 27.54
CA VAL A 313 -5.06 16.39 26.55
C VAL A 313 -5.10 15.66 25.21
N GLU A 314 -5.39 16.40 24.15
CA GLU A 314 -5.32 15.87 22.80
C GLU A 314 -3.87 15.87 22.30
N MET A 315 -3.50 14.83 21.55
CA MET A 315 -2.20 14.77 20.87
C MET A 315 -2.39 15.00 19.38
N THR A 316 -2.22 16.24 18.94
CA THR A 316 -2.14 16.61 17.53
C THR A 316 -0.69 16.49 17.07
N THR A 317 -0.34 15.36 16.48
CA THR A 317 0.98 15.18 15.89
C THR A 317 1.11 16.06 14.64
N ARG A 318 1.84 17.18 14.73
CA ARG A 318 2.38 17.88 13.56
C ARG A 318 3.58 17.10 13.03
N GLY A 319 3.32 15.93 12.45
CA GLY A 319 4.34 15.09 11.86
C GLY A 319 3.63 14.02 11.03
N ARG A 320 3.80 14.12 9.70
CA ARG A 320 3.21 13.26 8.65
C ARG A 320 2.26 12.20 9.22
N THR A 321 1.02 12.59 9.54
CA THR A 321 -0.10 11.67 9.34
C THR A 321 -0.01 11.33 7.86
N GLY A 322 0.60 10.17 7.57
CA GLY A 322 0.98 9.82 6.22
C GLY A 322 -0.23 10.00 5.30
N ASN A 323 0.02 10.37 4.06
CA ASN A 323 -0.99 10.66 3.04
C ASN A 323 -2.10 9.59 2.88
N TYR A 324 -2.05 8.46 3.61
CA TYR A 324 -3.08 7.45 3.81
C TYR A 324 -4.51 7.98 3.95
N TYR A 325 -4.74 9.08 4.68
CA TYR A 325 -6.08 9.69 4.85
C TYR A 325 -6.33 10.88 3.93
N LYS A 326 -5.34 11.26 3.10
CA LYS A 326 -5.48 12.34 2.12
C LYS A 326 -6.11 11.77 0.84
N PRO A 327 -7.33 12.18 0.46
CA PRO A 327 -7.93 11.75 -0.81
C PRO A 327 -7.08 12.21 -1.99
N TYR A 328 -7.16 11.50 -3.12
CA TYR A 328 -6.57 11.95 -4.38
C TYR A 328 -7.30 13.19 -4.89
N SER A 329 -6.57 14.12 -5.49
CA SER A 329 -7.15 15.28 -6.18
C SER A 329 -7.93 14.85 -7.43
N PRO A 330 -8.88 15.64 -7.95
CA PRO A 330 -9.61 15.30 -9.17
C PRO A 330 -8.69 14.98 -10.36
N LYS A 331 -7.59 15.74 -10.52
CA LYS A 331 -6.58 15.47 -11.56
C LYS A 331 -5.86 14.15 -11.34
N GLU A 332 -5.46 13.89 -10.09
CA GLU A 332 -4.83 12.61 -9.72
C GLU A 332 -5.78 11.43 -9.95
N ARG A 333 -7.07 11.59 -9.61
CA ARG A 333 -8.12 10.56 -9.79
C ARG A 333 -8.27 10.18 -11.26
N GLU A 334 -8.36 11.16 -12.14
CA GLU A 334 -8.48 10.94 -13.59
C GLU A 334 -7.25 10.22 -14.16
N ALA A 335 -6.04 10.69 -13.80
CA ALA A 335 -4.79 10.09 -14.25
C ALA A 335 -4.65 8.63 -13.77
N ILE A 336 -4.95 8.36 -12.49
CA ILE A 336 -4.93 7.01 -11.92
C ILE A 336 -5.96 6.11 -12.61
N SER A 337 -7.19 6.60 -12.79
CA SER A 337 -8.26 5.82 -13.42
C SER A 337 -7.91 5.48 -14.87
N ALA A 338 -7.35 6.43 -15.62
CA ALA A 338 -6.91 6.21 -16.99
C ALA A 338 -5.77 5.18 -17.06
N ALA A 339 -4.79 5.27 -16.17
CA ALA A 339 -3.68 4.31 -16.07
C ALA A 339 -4.17 2.88 -15.75
N ILE A 340 -5.08 2.74 -14.77
CA ILE A 340 -5.66 1.45 -14.40
C ILE A 340 -6.43 0.86 -15.59
N MET A 341 -7.30 1.65 -16.22
CA MET A 341 -8.11 1.18 -17.35
C MET A 341 -7.25 0.82 -18.57
N SER A 342 -6.18 1.57 -18.82
CA SER A 342 -5.20 1.26 -19.88
C SER A 342 -4.58 -0.12 -19.67
N ASP A 343 -4.15 -0.43 -18.45
CA ASP A 343 -3.53 -1.72 -18.12
C ASP A 343 -4.53 -2.89 -18.15
N ILE A 344 -5.76 -2.68 -17.69
CA ILE A 344 -6.84 -3.67 -17.78
C ILE A 344 -7.15 -3.97 -19.25
N ASN A 345 -7.30 -2.93 -20.08
CA ASN A 345 -7.61 -3.09 -21.50
C ASN A 345 -6.48 -3.80 -22.25
N ALA A 346 -5.21 -3.45 -21.97
CA ALA A 346 -4.06 -4.14 -22.55
C ALA A 346 -4.06 -5.63 -22.16
N THR A 347 -4.37 -5.95 -20.91
CA THR A 347 -4.45 -7.35 -20.44
C THR A 347 -5.62 -8.09 -21.12
N LYS A 348 -6.79 -7.46 -21.27
CA LYS A 348 -7.93 -8.04 -21.97
C LYS A 348 -7.67 -8.29 -23.44
N GLN A 349 -6.91 -7.41 -24.11
CA GLN A 349 -6.47 -7.65 -25.49
C GLN A 349 -5.59 -8.90 -25.58
N MET A 350 -4.68 -9.10 -24.61
CA MET A 350 -3.80 -10.28 -24.56
C MET A 350 -4.52 -11.58 -24.21
N LEU A 351 -5.74 -11.52 -23.67
CA LEU A 351 -6.60 -12.68 -23.45
C LEU A 351 -7.25 -13.20 -24.74
N THR A 352 -7.27 -12.39 -25.81
CA THR A 352 -7.83 -12.84 -27.08
C THR A 352 -6.94 -13.92 -27.70
N PRO A 353 -7.50 -15.02 -28.25
CA PRO A 353 -6.70 -16.09 -28.82
C PRO A 353 -5.77 -15.58 -29.92
N TYR A 354 -4.49 -15.96 -29.82
CA TYR A 354 -3.49 -15.55 -30.80
C TYR A 354 -3.86 -16.02 -32.21
N ARG A 355 -3.92 -15.07 -33.15
CA ARG A 355 -4.15 -15.36 -34.58
C ARG A 355 -2.82 -15.59 -35.28
N LYS A 356 -2.64 -16.81 -35.81
CA LYS A 356 -1.45 -17.18 -36.60
C LYS A 356 -1.27 -16.23 -37.79
N THR A 357 -0.04 -15.78 -37.99
CA THR A 357 0.33 -14.89 -39.09
C THR A 357 0.94 -15.62 -40.27
N GLY A 358 1.49 -16.82 -40.07
CA GLY A 358 2.17 -17.57 -41.14
C GLY A 358 3.46 -16.92 -41.62
N LEU A 359 4.03 -16.00 -40.84
CA LEU A 359 5.29 -15.30 -41.16
C LEU A 359 6.50 -16.13 -40.71
N GLY A 360 7.55 -16.13 -41.54
CA GLY A 360 8.80 -16.85 -41.30
C GLY A 360 8.89 -18.22 -41.97
N GLN A 361 10.05 -18.86 -41.84
CA GLN A 361 10.35 -20.21 -42.33
C GLN A 361 11.03 -21.02 -41.24
N ASN A 362 10.99 -22.37 -41.33
CA ASN A 362 11.63 -23.24 -40.35
C ASN A 362 13.15 -23.01 -40.31
N PRO A 363 13.69 -22.40 -39.23
CA PRO A 363 15.11 -22.08 -39.12
C PRO A 363 15.96 -23.29 -38.70
N ILE A 364 15.35 -24.43 -38.39
CA ILE A 364 16.03 -25.60 -37.81
C ILE A 364 16.37 -26.60 -38.91
N ASP A 365 17.52 -27.27 -38.79
CA ASP A 365 17.90 -28.43 -39.61
C ASP A 365 17.41 -29.76 -39.00
N ASN A 366 17.65 -30.88 -39.70
CA ASN A 366 17.25 -32.21 -39.25
C ASN A 366 17.93 -32.66 -37.94
N ASN A 367 18.97 -31.94 -37.50
CA ASN A 367 19.74 -32.23 -36.28
C ASN A 367 19.37 -31.29 -35.12
N GLY A 368 18.43 -30.36 -35.31
CA GLY A 368 18.00 -29.44 -34.25
C GLY A 368 18.80 -28.13 -34.16
N TYR A 369 19.70 -27.85 -35.11
CA TYR A 369 20.53 -26.64 -35.13
C TYR A 369 19.93 -25.55 -36.02
N ILE A 370 20.19 -24.28 -35.66
CA ILE A 370 19.74 -23.11 -36.43
C ILE A 370 20.61 -22.99 -37.70
N LYS A 371 19.97 -22.95 -38.87
CA LYS A 371 20.61 -22.72 -40.16
C LYS A 371 21.27 -21.34 -40.22
N LEU A 372 22.45 -21.27 -40.83
CA LEU A 372 23.23 -20.04 -40.94
C LEU A 372 22.39 -18.93 -41.62
N GLY A 373 22.30 -17.75 -41.00
CA GLY A 373 21.54 -16.61 -41.54
C GLY A 373 20.02 -16.63 -41.29
N MET A 374 19.47 -17.66 -40.63
CA MET A 374 18.03 -17.77 -40.36
C MET A 374 17.61 -17.32 -38.95
N SER A 375 18.49 -16.64 -38.22
CA SER A 375 18.22 -16.12 -36.86
C SER A 375 17.48 -14.78 -36.90
N THR A 376 16.25 -14.77 -37.43
CA THR A 376 15.37 -13.59 -37.50
C THR A 376 14.14 -13.75 -36.61
N LEU A 377 13.55 -12.63 -36.16
CA LEU A 377 12.34 -12.65 -35.32
C LEU A 377 11.14 -13.30 -36.04
N ASP A 378 11.05 -13.15 -37.36
CA ASP A 378 10.01 -13.81 -38.16
C ASP A 378 10.15 -15.34 -38.13
N ASN A 379 11.38 -15.86 -38.19
CA ASN A 379 11.62 -17.30 -38.08
C ASN A 379 11.41 -17.82 -36.64
N ALA A 380 11.66 -17.00 -35.62
CA ALA A 380 11.26 -17.31 -34.25
C ALA A 380 9.72 -17.39 -34.12
N ARG A 381 8.99 -16.52 -34.83
CA ARG A 381 7.52 -16.55 -34.90
C ARG A 381 7.00 -17.81 -35.58
N TYR A 382 7.64 -18.27 -36.66
CA TYR A 382 7.32 -19.55 -37.28
C TYR A 382 7.44 -20.71 -36.29
N LEU A 383 8.53 -20.78 -35.52
CA LEU A 383 8.71 -21.80 -34.49
C LEU A 383 7.62 -21.74 -33.43
N PHE A 384 7.29 -20.53 -32.99
CA PHE A 384 6.24 -20.31 -32.01
C PHE A 384 4.86 -20.81 -32.49
N GLU A 385 4.49 -20.51 -33.74
CA GLU A 385 3.18 -20.84 -34.31
C GLU A 385 3.00 -22.31 -34.70
N ASN A 386 4.08 -22.98 -35.14
CA ASN A 386 4.02 -24.32 -35.72
C ASN A 386 4.59 -25.41 -34.83
N GLU A 387 5.70 -25.14 -34.14
CA GLU A 387 6.41 -26.15 -33.33
C GLU A 387 6.06 -26.02 -31.82
N LEU A 388 5.74 -24.81 -31.34
CA LEU A 388 5.45 -24.54 -29.92
C LEU A 388 3.95 -24.42 -29.61
N ASN A 389 3.07 -24.71 -30.57
CA ASN A 389 1.61 -24.66 -30.42
C ASN A 389 1.09 -23.31 -29.86
N CYS A 390 1.76 -22.20 -30.19
CA CYS A 390 1.45 -20.87 -29.68
C CYS A 390 1.52 -20.75 -28.14
N GLN A 391 2.31 -21.60 -27.47
CA GLN A 391 2.50 -21.56 -26.01
C GLN A 391 3.81 -20.86 -25.62
N PRO A 392 3.81 -19.98 -24.61
CA PRO A 392 5.02 -19.32 -24.14
C PRO A 392 6.05 -20.30 -23.57
N VAL A 393 7.31 -20.15 -23.98
CA VAL A 393 8.47 -20.93 -23.53
C VAL A 393 9.48 -20.02 -22.83
N PHE A 394 10.17 -20.57 -21.82
CA PHE A 394 11.15 -19.86 -21.00
C PHE A 394 12.50 -20.59 -20.92
N TYR A 395 13.58 -19.84 -20.68
CA TYR A 395 14.96 -20.37 -20.62
C TYR A 395 15.15 -21.55 -19.66
N HIS A 396 14.56 -21.49 -18.48
CA HIS A 396 14.66 -22.53 -17.46
C HIS A 396 13.81 -23.79 -17.70
N THR A 397 12.79 -23.74 -18.57
CA THR A 397 11.88 -24.87 -18.84
C THR A 397 12.12 -25.55 -20.18
N ALA A 398 12.97 -24.95 -21.04
CA ALA A 398 13.20 -25.43 -22.39
C ALA A 398 13.93 -26.79 -22.44
N LYS A 399 13.26 -27.81 -22.98
CA LYS A 399 13.78 -29.17 -23.15
C LYS A 399 13.97 -29.50 -24.63
N SER A 400 13.03 -29.14 -25.49
CA SER A 400 13.01 -29.54 -26.90
C SER A 400 13.96 -28.71 -27.77
N ALA A 401 14.38 -29.26 -28.92
CA ALA A 401 15.24 -28.54 -29.87
C ALA A 401 14.58 -27.26 -30.43
N PRO A 402 13.28 -27.25 -30.79
CA PRO A 402 12.58 -26.04 -31.21
C PRO A 402 12.50 -24.96 -30.11
N GLU A 403 12.28 -25.35 -28.86
CA GLU A 403 12.27 -24.42 -27.71
C GLU A 403 13.63 -23.74 -27.52
N LYS A 404 14.73 -24.50 -27.58
CA LYS A 404 16.09 -23.98 -27.46
C LYS A 404 16.45 -23.08 -28.64
N ALA A 405 16.06 -23.49 -29.85
CA ALA A 405 16.28 -22.69 -31.06
C ALA A 405 15.54 -21.35 -30.98
N PHE A 406 14.25 -21.37 -30.60
CA PHE A 406 13.45 -20.16 -30.38
C PHE A 406 14.13 -19.21 -29.39
N LEU A 407 14.51 -19.71 -28.21
CA LEU A 407 15.15 -18.89 -27.18
C LEU A 407 16.51 -18.34 -27.61
N SER A 408 17.30 -19.13 -28.36
CA SER A 408 18.59 -18.68 -28.89
C SER A 408 18.43 -17.56 -29.91
N ILE A 409 17.42 -17.60 -30.78
CA ILE A 409 17.13 -16.53 -31.75
C ILE A 409 16.73 -15.26 -31.01
N VAL A 410 15.87 -15.37 -29.99
CA VAL A 410 15.43 -14.22 -29.19
C VAL A 410 16.59 -13.63 -28.39
N HIS A 411 17.46 -14.46 -27.80
CA HIS A 411 18.64 -14.00 -27.07
C HIS A 411 19.63 -13.21 -27.95
N GLY A 412 19.72 -13.58 -29.24
CA GLY A 412 20.55 -12.87 -30.22
C GLY A 412 19.91 -11.59 -30.78
N SER A 413 18.67 -11.27 -30.39
CA SER A 413 17.96 -10.07 -30.84
C SER A 413 18.05 -8.94 -29.81
N ASP A 414 17.84 -7.69 -30.25
CA ASP A 414 17.83 -6.52 -29.36
C ASP A 414 16.57 -6.44 -28.48
N THR A 415 15.63 -7.40 -28.62
CA THR A 415 14.34 -7.40 -27.91
C THR A 415 14.31 -8.51 -26.85
N GLY A 416 13.97 -8.15 -25.61
CA GLY A 416 13.83 -9.12 -24.53
C GLY A 416 12.65 -10.08 -24.73
N LEU A 417 12.76 -11.32 -24.22
CA LEU A 417 11.76 -12.38 -24.38
C LEU A 417 10.33 -11.98 -23.95
N HIS A 418 10.21 -11.32 -22.80
CA HIS A 418 8.90 -10.87 -22.30
C HIS A 418 8.30 -9.76 -23.15
N ASP A 419 9.12 -8.88 -23.72
CA ASP A 419 8.64 -7.78 -24.56
C ASP A 419 8.29 -8.25 -25.97
N LEU A 420 8.96 -9.30 -26.47
CA LEU A 420 8.57 -10.00 -27.70
C LEU A 420 7.16 -10.59 -27.57
N TYR A 421 6.88 -11.32 -26.48
CA TYR A 421 5.54 -11.87 -26.24
C TYR A 421 4.46 -10.79 -26.15
N LYS A 422 4.74 -9.68 -25.44
CA LYS A 422 3.83 -8.53 -25.40
C LYS A 422 3.56 -7.95 -26.78
N THR A 423 4.59 -7.82 -27.62
CA THR A 423 4.47 -7.32 -29.01
C THR A 423 3.58 -8.25 -29.85
N TRP A 424 3.59 -9.54 -29.57
CA TRP A 424 2.72 -10.52 -30.20
C TRP A 424 1.32 -10.59 -29.59
N GLY A 425 1.04 -9.82 -28.54
CA GLY A 425 -0.24 -9.84 -27.83
C GLY A 425 -0.43 -11.09 -26.96
N ILE A 426 0.66 -11.71 -26.52
CA ILE A 426 0.63 -12.96 -25.77
C ILE A 426 1.02 -12.67 -24.32
N LEU A 427 0.23 -13.19 -23.39
CA LEU A 427 0.52 -13.09 -21.97
C LEU A 427 1.42 -14.26 -21.54
N PRO A 428 2.72 -14.05 -21.29
CA PRO A 428 3.63 -15.17 -21.01
C PRO A 428 3.40 -15.78 -19.63
N ILE A 429 3.23 -14.93 -18.61
CA ILE A 429 3.00 -15.35 -17.23
C ILE A 429 2.02 -14.36 -16.61
N VAL A 430 1.06 -14.88 -15.86
CA VAL A 430 0.19 -14.08 -14.99
C VAL A 430 0.96 -13.78 -13.71
N ASP A 431 1.68 -12.67 -13.71
CA ASP A 431 2.41 -12.17 -12.54
C ASP A 431 1.57 -11.18 -11.71
N ILE A 432 2.14 -10.69 -10.61
CA ILE A 432 1.47 -9.71 -9.75
C ILE A 432 1.17 -8.39 -10.48
N ASN A 433 1.97 -7.98 -11.47
CA ASN A 433 1.77 -6.72 -12.19
C ASN A 433 0.60 -6.79 -13.16
N VAL A 434 0.27 -7.98 -13.67
CA VAL A 434 -0.91 -8.23 -14.51
C VAL A 434 -2.20 -8.18 -13.67
N LEU A 435 -2.18 -8.71 -12.45
CA LEU A 435 -3.36 -8.74 -11.58
C LEU A 435 -3.57 -7.45 -10.78
N ALA A 436 -2.50 -6.72 -10.47
CA ALA A 436 -2.58 -5.51 -9.66
C ALA A 436 -3.59 -4.46 -10.20
N PRO A 437 -3.67 -4.16 -11.51
CA PRO A 437 -4.68 -3.23 -12.04
C PRO A 437 -6.12 -3.62 -11.67
N PHE A 438 -6.46 -4.91 -11.69
CA PHE A 438 -7.79 -5.40 -11.30
C PHE A 438 -8.05 -5.21 -9.81
N LEU A 439 -7.06 -5.48 -8.96
CA LEU A 439 -7.12 -5.23 -7.52
C LEU A 439 -7.30 -3.73 -7.22
N LEU A 440 -6.53 -2.88 -7.88
CA LEU A 440 -6.60 -1.42 -7.74
C LEU A 440 -7.96 -0.88 -8.22
N ARG A 441 -8.51 -1.44 -9.31
CA ARG A 441 -9.85 -1.07 -9.79
C ARG A 441 -10.94 -1.46 -8.81
N LEU A 442 -10.89 -2.67 -8.23
CA LEU A 442 -11.83 -3.06 -7.17
C LEU A 442 -11.74 -2.11 -5.98
N ALA A 443 -10.53 -1.76 -5.53
CA ALA A 443 -10.32 -0.81 -4.45
C ALA A 443 -10.91 0.58 -4.77
N GLN A 444 -10.70 1.06 -5.99
CA GLN A 444 -11.20 2.35 -6.46
C GLN A 444 -12.75 2.40 -6.48
N ILE A 445 -13.40 1.34 -7.00
CA ILE A 445 -14.86 1.30 -7.16
C ILE A 445 -15.58 1.06 -5.82
N THR A 446 -15.00 0.21 -4.96
CA THR A 446 -15.67 -0.27 -3.74
C THR A 446 -15.27 0.49 -2.48
N GLY A 447 -14.12 1.18 -2.50
CA GLY A 447 -13.55 1.80 -1.31
C GLY A 447 -13.16 0.80 -0.20
N MET A 448 -13.00 -0.48 -0.54
CA MET A 448 -12.57 -1.52 0.40
C MET A 448 -11.09 -1.39 0.75
N ASN A 449 -10.71 -1.88 1.94
CA ASN A 449 -9.31 -1.92 2.37
C ASN A 449 -8.53 -2.99 1.59
N ALA A 450 -7.19 -2.91 1.64
CA ALA A 450 -6.30 -3.85 0.95
C ALA A 450 -6.49 -5.32 1.38
N ASP A 451 -6.51 -5.58 2.70
CA ASP A 451 -6.54 -6.96 3.22
C ASP A 451 -7.81 -7.69 2.77
N PRO A 452 -9.04 -7.15 2.99
CA PRO A 452 -10.25 -7.80 2.53
C PRO A 452 -10.31 -8.04 1.02
N LEU A 453 -9.66 -7.20 0.21
CA LEU A 453 -9.60 -7.39 -1.24
C LEU A 453 -8.64 -8.50 -1.66
N CYS A 454 -7.54 -8.67 -0.93
CA CYS A 454 -6.57 -9.74 -1.17
C CYS A 454 -7.14 -11.12 -0.79
N ASP A 455 -8.03 -11.16 0.21
CA ASP A 455 -8.63 -12.38 0.75
C ASP A 455 -9.93 -12.80 0.05
N LEU A 456 -10.37 -12.06 -0.99
CA LEU A 456 -11.56 -12.41 -1.76
C LEU A 456 -11.44 -13.80 -2.40
N THR A 457 -12.53 -14.55 -2.38
CA THR A 457 -12.69 -15.86 -3.00
C THR A 457 -13.52 -15.78 -4.28
N LEU A 458 -13.63 -16.89 -5.00
CA LEU A 458 -14.33 -16.96 -6.29
C LEU A 458 -15.84 -16.72 -6.18
N ASP A 459 -16.42 -17.05 -5.03
CA ASP A 459 -17.87 -17.06 -4.80
C ASP A 459 -18.34 -15.85 -3.97
N ASP A 460 -17.43 -14.94 -3.63
CA ASP A 460 -17.72 -13.78 -2.79
C ASP A 460 -18.52 -12.69 -3.51
N PHE A 461 -18.57 -12.70 -4.84
CA PHE A 461 -19.44 -11.79 -5.60
C PHE A 461 -20.81 -12.42 -5.86
N LEU A 462 -21.86 -11.75 -5.34
CA LEU A 462 -23.24 -12.12 -5.56
C LEU A 462 -23.96 -11.06 -6.40
N LEU A 463 -24.53 -11.47 -7.53
CA LEU A 463 -25.36 -10.64 -8.40
C LEU A 463 -26.65 -10.18 -7.71
N GLU A 464 -27.26 -11.08 -6.92
CA GLU A 464 -28.47 -10.79 -6.15
C GLU A 464 -28.40 -11.50 -4.80
N HIS A 465 -28.45 -10.71 -3.71
CA HIS A 465 -28.50 -11.27 -2.37
C HIS A 465 -29.89 -11.86 -2.06
N PRO A 466 -30.00 -13.08 -1.50
CA PRO A 466 -31.29 -13.77 -1.30
C PRO A 466 -32.34 -12.98 -0.51
N ALA A 467 -31.90 -12.14 0.43
CA ALA A 467 -32.80 -11.37 1.30
C ALA A 467 -33.16 -9.97 0.75
N THR A 468 -32.32 -9.37 -0.10
CA THR A 468 -32.46 -7.95 -0.49
C THR A 468 -32.54 -7.72 -2.00
N GLY A 469 -32.26 -8.74 -2.82
CA GLY A 469 -32.24 -8.63 -4.29
C GLY A 469 -31.20 -7.66 -4.85
N LYS A 470 -30.24 -7.21 -4.02
CA LYS A 470 -29.19 -6.26 -4.41
C LYS A 470 -27.85 -6.98 -4.62
N PRO A 471 -27.01 -6.53 -5.56
CA PRO A 471 -25.66 -7.06 -5.73
C PRO A 471 -24.77 -6.68 -4.56
N CYS A 472 -23.96 -7.62 -4.10
CA CYS A 472 -23.06 -7.41 -2.97
C CYS A 472 -21.77 -8.24 -3.08
N LEU A 473 -20.71 -7.72 -2.47
CA LEU A 473 -19.50 -8.49 -2.18
C LEU A 473 -19.54 -8.96 -0.73
N ARG A 474 -19.38 -10.27 -0.54
CA ARG A 474 -19.09 -10.87 0.75
C ARG A 474 -17.61 -10.73 1.01
N TYR A 475 -17.25 -10.27 2.20
CA TYR A 475 -15.85 -10.24 2.59
C TYR A 475 -15.70 -10.48 4.08
N TRP A 476 -14.55 -11.04 4.42
CA TRP A 476 -14.17 -11.32 5.80
C TRP A 476 -13.31 -10.18 6.31
N LYS A 477 -13.64 -9.71 7.50
CA LYS A 477 -12.81 -8.74 8.22
C LYS A 477 -12.54 -9.33 9.58
N GLU A 478 -11.32 -9.80 9.81
CA GLU A 478 -10.87 -10.12 11.17
C GLU A 478 -10.96 -8.85 12.01
N ARG A 479 -12.07 -8.68 12.74
CA ARG A 479 -12.13 -7.74 13.84
C ARG A 479 -11.52 -8.48 15.02
N SER A 480 -10.48 -7.90 15.59
CA SER A 480 -9.87 -8.31 16.85
C SER A 480 -10.84 -8.09 18.01
N THR A 481 -11.88 -8.90 18.08
CA THR A 481 -12.70 -9.13 19.28
C THR A 481 -12.68 -10.62 19.53
N GLY A 482 -11.52 -11.07 20.04
CA GLY A 482 -11.32 -12.10 21.07
C GLY A 482 -11.98 -13.48 21.00
N GLU A 483 -13.02 -13.73 20.21
CA GLU A 483 -13.71 -15.01 20.16
C GLU A 483 -13.43 -15.65 18.80
N LYS A 484 -12.43 -16.54 18.80
CA LYS A 484 -12.43 -17.65 17.86
C LYS A 484 -13.59 -18.54 18.26
N GLU A 485 -14.77 -18.33 17.69
CA GLU A 485 -15.76 -19.40 17.63
C GLU A 485 -15.69 -20.08 16.27
N LEU A 486 -15.37 -21.37 16.34
CA LEU A 486 -15.51 -22.36 15.28
C LEU A 486 -16.93 -22.31 14.67
N HIS A 487 -16.98 -22.46 13.34
CA HIS A 487 -18.12 -22.97 12.57
C HIS A 487 -19.48 -22.28 12.72
N LEU A 488 -19.67 -21.11 12.10
CA LEU A 488 -20.97 -20.69 11.53
C LEU A 488 -20.75 -19.75 10.31
N ASP A 489 -20.41 -20.34 9.16
CA ASP A 489 -19.95 -19.68 7.92
C ASP A 489 -20.97 -18.78 7.17
N LEU A 490 -22.22 -18.66 7.64
CA LEU A 490 -23.26 -17.85 6.97
C LEU A 490 -23.57 -16.49 7.64
N PHE A 491 -23.28 -16.29 8.93
CA PHE A 491 -23.78 -15.12 9.67
C PHE A 491 -22.73 -14.03 9.97
N GLN A 492 -21.44 -14.28 9.72
CA GLN A 492 -20.35 -13.34 10.07
C GLN A 492 -19.71 -12.61 8.87
N ALA A 493 -20.04 -12.99 7.63
CA ALA A 493 -19.54 -12.30 6.45
C ALA A 493 -20.15 -10.88 6.37
N LYS A 494 -19.29 -9.87 6.19
CA LYS A 494 -19.77 -8.50 5.97
C LYS A 494 -20.18 -8.33 4.51
N LEU A 495 -21.27 -7.62 4.29
CA LEU A 495 -21.78 -7.30 2.95
C LEU A 495 -21.35 -5.88 2.58
N GLN A 496 -20.66 -5.76 1.46
CA GLN A 496 -20.50 -4.48 0.76
C GLN A 496 -21.59 -4.37 -0.29
N TRP A 497 -22.53 -3.44 -0.11
CA TRP A 497 -23.56 -3.17 -1.10
C TRP A 497 -22.98 -2.44 -2.31
N LEU A 498 -23.43 -2.83 -3.50
CA LEU A 498 -23.00 -2.22 -4.76
C LEU A 498 -24.18 -1.57 -5.48
N THR A 499 -23.93 -0.45 -6.16
CA THR A 499 -24.88 0.08 -7.15
C THR A 499 -24.92 -0.83 -8.39
N ARG A 500 -25.98 -0.72 -9.21
CA ARG A 500 -26.08 -1.49 -10.46
C ARG A 500 -24.91 -1.26 -11.42
N LYS A 501 -24.36 -0.04 -11.45
CA LYS A 501 -23.19 0.28 -12.28
C LYS A 501 -21.92 -0.39 -11.73
N GLN A 502 -21.68 -0.26 -10.42
CA GLN A 502 -20.53 -0.91 -9.77
C GLN A 502 -20.61 -2.44 -9.90
N SER A 503 -21.79 -3.03 -9.77
CA SER A 503 -21.99 -4.48 -9.93
C SER A 503 -21.54 -5.00 -11.28
N LYS A 504 -21.84 -4.28 -12.38
CA LYS A 504 -21.41 -4.69 -13.73
C LYS A 504 -19.89 -4.65 -13.87
N GLU A 505 -19.25 -3.61 -13.34
CA GLU A 505 -17.80 -3.48 -13.38
C GLU A 505 -17.10 -4.53 -12.50
N VAL A 506 -17.62 -4.79 -11.30
CA VAL A 506 -17.11 -5.84 -10.41
C VAL A 506 -17.27 -7.22 -11.04
N GLN A 507 -18.43 -7.51 -11.64
CA GLN A 507 -18.66 -8.77 -12.35
C GLN A 507 -17.62 -9.00 -13.45
N ASP A 508 -17.43 -8.00 -14.31
CA ASP A 508 -16.46 -8.06 -15.42
C ASP A 508 -15.02 -8.29 -14.91
N ILE A 509 -14.64 -7.67 -13.79
CA ILE A 509 -13.35 -7.93 -13.14
C ILE A 509 -13.26 -9.37 -12.63
N PHE A 510 -14.27 -9.87 -11.93
CA PHE A 510 -14.29 -11.23 -11.39
C PHE A 510 -14.20 -12.27 -12.52
N GLU A 511 -14.97 -12.12 -13.58
CA GLU A 511 -14.94 -13.01 -14.75
C GLU A 511 -13.58 -12.98 -15.45
N THR A 512 -13.01 -11.79 -15.66
CA THR A 512 -11.69 -11.64 -16.28
C THR A 512 -10.58 -12.27 -15.44
N VAL A 513 -10.57 -12.04 -14.13
CA VAL A 513 -9.57 -12.62 -13.21
C VAL A 513 -9.74 -14.14 -13.11
N LYS A 514 -10.98 -14.65 -13.12
CA LYS A 514 -11.25 -16.09 -13.17
C LYS A 514 -10.65 -16.73 -14.43
N LEU A 515 -10.82 -16.09 -15.59
CA LEU A 515 -10.23 -16.57 -16.84
C LEU A 515 -8.70 -16.52 -16.81
N LEU A 516 -8.11 -15.42 -16.33
CA LEU A 516 -6.64 -15.27 -16.21
C LEU A 516 -6.01 -16.31 -15.29
N THR A 517 -6.65 -16.58 -14.16
CA THR A 517 -6.10 -17.47 -13.12
C THR A 517 -6.46 -18.94 -13.30
N ALA A 518 -7.34 -19.28 -14.26
CA ALA A 518 -7.85 -20.64 -14.46
C ALA A 518 -6.73 -21.69 -14.59
N SER A 519 -5.74 -21.44 -15.46
CA SER A 519 -4.61 -22.35 -15.67
C SER A 519 -3.64 -22.44 -14.50
N LEU A 520 -3.70 -21.50 -13.55
CA LEU A 520 -2.83 -21.50 -12.36
C LEU A 520 -3.42 -22.33 -11.23
N ARG A 521 -4.74 -22.59 -11.24
CA ARG A 521 -5.43 -23.28 -10.15
C ARG A 521 -5.12 -24.77 -10.12
N ASP A 522 -4.87 -25.37 -11.27
CA ASP A 522 -4.46 -26.77 -11.37
C ASP A 522 -3.12 -26.99 -10.66
N ASP A 523 -2.22 -26.01 -10.75
CA ASP A 523 -0.89 -26.01 -10.12
C ASP A 523 -0.89 -25.46 -8.67
N ALA A 524 -2.02 -24.93 -8.18
CA ALA A 524 -2.08 -24.25 -6.89
C ALA A 524 -2.30 -25.23 -5.72
N PRO A 525 -1.72 -24.97 -4.53
CA PRO A 525 -2.07 -25.68 -3.29
C PRO A 525 -3.58 -25.57 -3.00
N GLU A 526 -4.18 -26.62 -2.41
CA GLU A 526 -5.64 -26.68 -2.13
C GLU A 526 -6.16 -25.44 -1.38
N GLU A 527 -5.39 -24.93 -0.42
CA GLU A 527 -5.75 -23.72 0.36
C GLU A 527 -5.90 -22.46 -0.49
N LEU A 528 -5.21 -22.37 -1.64
CA LEU A 528 -5.17 -21.19 -2.50
C LEU A 528 -6.08 -21.32 -3.74
N LYS A 529 -6.61 -22.52 -4.04
CA LYS A 529 -7.42 -22.74 -5.25
C LYS A 529 -8.68 -21.89 -5.29
N ASN A 530 -9.27 -21.61 -4.14
CA ASN A 530 -10.49 -20.80 -4.03
C ASN A 530 -10.23 -19.28 -3.87
N VAL A 531 -8.97 -18.85 -3.78
CA VAL A 531 -8.62 -17.43 -3.67
C VAL A 531 -8.72 -16.78 -5.05
N LEU A 532 -9.33 -15.59 -5.12
CA LEU A 532 -9.57 -14.88 -6.37
C LEU A 532 -8.25 -14.42 -7.01
N PHE A 533 -7.35 -13.83 -6.20
CA PHE A 533 -6.09 -13.26 -6.67
C PHE A 533 -4.90 -14.18 -6.42
N ILE A 534 -4.65 -15.08 -7.37
CA ILE A 534 -3.46 -15.95 -7.39
C ILE A 534 -2.58 -15.62 -8.59
N TYR A 535 -1.25 -15.61 -8.41
CA TYR A 535 -0.29 -15.32 -9.47
C TYR A 535 0.91 -16.26 -9.42
N LYS A 536 1.61 -16.44 -10.55
CA LYS A 536 2.90 -17.14 -10.60
C LYS A 536 4.02 -16.13 -10.33
N SER A 537 4.84 -16.41 -9.32
CA SER A 537 5.93 -15.52 -8.94
C SER A 537 7.04 -15.52 -10.00
N SER A 538 7.50 -14.33 -10.37
CA SER A 538 8.63 -14.10 -11.29
C SER A 538 9.95 -13.78 -10.57
N GLY A 539 9.98 -13.86 -9.24
CA GLY A 539 11.16 -13.54 -8.44
C GLY A 539 12.23 -14.63 -8.50
N GLN A 540 13.52 -14.25 -8.47
CA GLN A 540 14.65 -15.18 -8.62
C GLN A 540 14.61 -16.39 -7.66
N ASN A 541 14.16 -16.17 -6.41
CA ASN A 541 14.15 -17.22 -5.37
C ASN A 541 12.82 -18.00 -5.29
N SER A 542 11.81 -17.63 -6.08
CA SER A 542 10.51 -18.31 -6.04
C SER A 542 9.83 -18.37 -7.41
N TYR A 543 10.63 -18.43 -8.46
CA TYR A 543 10.14 -18.41 -9.83
C TYR A 543 9.19 -19.61 -10.07
N GLY A 544 8.04 -19.35 -10.67
CA GLY A 544 7.05 -20.39 -11.04
C GLY A 544 6.14 -20.86 -9.92
N VAL A 545 6.39 -20.46 -8.66
CA VAL A 545 5.53 -20.82 -7.53
C VAL A 545 4.26 -19.97 -7.53
N VAL A 546 3.10 -20.62 -7.41
CA VAL A 546 1.80 -19.94 -7.27
C VAL A 546 1.68 -19.33 -5.88
N LYS A 547 1.33 -18.05 -5.80
CA LYS A 547 1.18 -17.27 -4.56
C LYS A 547 -0.06 -16.40 -4.61
N THR A 548 -0.57 -16.04 -3.43
CA THR A 548 -1.60 -15.00 -3.29
C THR A 548 -0.98 -13.61 -3.09
N ILE A 549 -1.73 -12.56 -3.41
CA ILE A 549 -1.35 -11.18 -3.15
C ILE A 549 -1.40 -10.92 -1.64
N CYS A 550 -0.32 -10.38 -1.07
CA CYS A 550 -0.27 -9.98 0.34
C CYS A 550 -0.16 -8.47 0.44
N SER A 551 -1.04 -7.84 1.22
CA SER A 551 -1.10 -6.38 1.40
C SER A 551 0.23 -5.76 1.84
N ALA A 552 0.97 -6.45 2.70
CA ALA A 552 2.30 -6.03 3.17
C ALA A 552 3.38 -5.96 2.08
N LYS A 553 3.16 -6.59 0.91
CA LYS A 553 4.13 -6.69 -0.19
C LYS A 553 3.78 -5.83 -1.41
N LEU A 554 2.78 -4.95 -1.30
CA LEU A 554 2.32 -4.13 -2.43
C LEU A 554 3.20 -2.92 -2.73
N SER A 555 4.13 -2.53 -1.85
CA SER A 555 4.95 -1.32 -2.03
C SER A 555 5.72 -1.30 -3.36
N HIS A 556 6.29 -2.45 -3.78
CA HIS A 556 7.00 -2.55 -5.06
C HIS A 556 6.04 -2.41 -6.26
N VAL A 557 4.84 -2.97 -6.15
CA VAL A 557 3.78 -2.87 -7.17
C VAL A 557 3.40 -1.40 -7.37
N TYR A 558 3.27 -0.63 -6.29
CA TYR A 558 2.97 0.80 -6.37
C TYR A 558 4.08 1.58 -7.07
N SER A 559 5.35 1.37 -6.69
CA SER A 559 6.48 2.05 -7.33
C SER A 559 6.59 1.73 -8.82
N ASN A 560 6.38 0.46 -9.20
CA ASN A 560 6.39 0.05 -10.61
C ASN A 560 5.23 0.69 -11.39
N PHE A 561 4.03 0.72 -10.81
CA PHE A 561 2.85 1.31 -11.44
C PHE A 561 3.03 2.82 -11.67
N VAL A 562 3.52 3.55 -10.67
CA VAL A 562 3.80 4.99 -10.77
C VAL A 562 4.87 5.28 -11.81
N SER A 563 5.96 4.51 -11.81
CA SER A 563 7.05 4.69 -12.78
C SER A 563 6.63 4.37 -14.21
N LYS A 564 5.82 3.31 -14.41
CA LYS A 564 5.32 2.88 -15.72
C LYS A 564 4.45 3.93 -16.38
N HIS A 565 3.53 4.54 -15.62
CA HIS A 565 2.58 5.54 -16.12
C HIS A 565 3.02 6.98 -15.87
N GLN A 566 4.22 7.17 -15.31
CA GLN A 566 4.80 8.49 -14.98
C GLN A 566 3.83 9.38 -14.20
N LEU A 567 3.15 8.78 -13.20
CA LEU A 567 2.12 9.48 -12.45
C LEU A 567 2.72 10.58 -11.58
N GLN A 568 2.22 11.80 -11.77
CA GLN A 568 2.64 12.99 -11.04
C GLN A 568 1.54 13.49 -10.13
N ASP A 569 1.92 14.10 -9.01
CA ASP A 569 1.00 14.80 -8.13
C ASP A 569 0.65 16.21 -8.67
N ASP A 570 -0.21 16.94 -7.94
CA ASP A 570 -0.63 18.29 -8.31
C ASP A 570 0.54 19.30 -8.46
N ASN A 571 1.73 19.00 -7.89
CA ASN A 571 2.92 19.83 -7.94
C ASN A 571 3.92 19.41 -9.04
N GLY A 572 3.63 18.34 -9.79
CA GLY A 572 4.53 17.78 -10.79
C GLY A 572 5.61 16.86 -10.22
N GLU A 573 5.55 16.52 -8.94
CA GLU A 573 6.46 15.56 -8.30
C GLU A 573 5.94 14.11 -8.48
N THR A 574 6.79 13.12 -8.19
CA THR A 574 6.38 11.70 -8.28
C THR A 574 5.26 11.40 -7.29
N MET A 575 4.13 10.90 -7.79
CA MET A 575 2.93 10.68 -6.98
C MET A 575 3.14 9.64 -5.87
N SER A 576 2.73 9.98 -4.64
CA SER A 576 2.62 9.03 -3.53
C SER A 576 1.38 8.13 -3.70
N PHE A 577 1.57 6.97 -4.31
CA PHE A 577 0.50 6.01 -4.62
C PHE A 577 0.36 4.91 -3.54
N SER A 578 -0.87 4.67 -3.06
CA SER A 578 -1.19 3.59 -2.13
C SER A 578 -2.67 3.23 -2.20
N ILE A 579 -2.98 1.93 -2.19
CA ILE A 579 -4.36 1.43 -2.22
C ILE A 579 -5.23 1.96 -1.06
N SER A 580 -4.60 2.25 0.08
CA SER A 580 -5.27 2.79 1.27
C SER A 580 -5.93 4.15 1.04
N ARG A 581 -5.42 4.93 0.07
CA ARG A 581 -5.94 6.27 -0.27
C ARG A 581 -7.20 6.21 -1.13
N PHE A 582 -7.51 5.06 -1.74
CA PHE A 582 -8.76 4.91 -2.51
C PHE A 582 -9.99 5.04 -1.65
N ARG A 583 -9.99 4.50 -0.42
CA ARG A 583 -11.14 4.60 0.48
C ARG A 583 -11.46 6.06 0.88
N PRO A 584 -10.51 6.88 1.36
CA PRO A 584 -10.67 8.33 1.49
C PRO A 584 -11.18 9.03 0.23
N THR A 585 -10.65 8.64 -0.93
CA THR A 585 -10.99 9.24 -2.23
C THR A 585 -12.44 8.93 -2.62
N PHE A 586 -12.85 7.67 -2.47
CA PHE A 586 -14.21 7.21 -2.70
C PHE A 586 -15.21 7.94 -1.80
N VAL A 587 -14.88 8.13 -0.51
CA VAL A 587 -15.72 8.91 0.40
C VAL A 587 -15.80 10.38 0.00
N SER A 588 -14.68 10.97 -0.45
CA SER A 588 -14.67 12.34 -0.97
C SER A 588 -15.59 12.49 -2.18
N GLU A 589 -15.60 11.53 -3.11
CA GLU A 589 -16.49 11.53 -4.27
C GLU A 589 -17.96 11.45 -3.87
N LEU A 590 -18.31 10.61 -2.88
CA LEU A 590 -19.68 10.50 -2.36
C LEU A 590 -20.16 11.81 -1.71
N VAL A 591 -19.28 12.46 -0.93
CA VAL A 591 -19.58 13.75 -0.30
C VAL A 591 -19.71 14.86 -1.35
N GLU A 592 -18.87 14.86 -2.38
CA GLU A 592 -18.96 15.77 -3.53
C GLU A 592 -20.27 15.57 -4.31
N ALA A 593 -20.72 14.33 -4.46
CA ALA A 593 -21.99 13.97 -5.12
C ALA A 593 -23.24 14.23 -4.26
N GLY A 594 -23.09 14.68 -3.01
CA GLY A 594 -24.21 15.01 -2.11
C GLY A 594 -24.89 13.79 -1.48
N VAL A 595 -24.22 12.65 -1.43
CA VAL A 595 -24.73 11.41 -0.80
C VAL A 595 -24.85 11.61 0.71
N SER A 596 -25.90 11.06 1.32
CA SER A 596 -26.16 11.26 2.75
C SER A 596 -25.08 10.57 3.61
N ILE A 597 -24.81 11.13 4.80
CA ILE A 597 -23.83 10.57 5.75
C ILE A 597 -24.23 9.15 6.17
N ARG A 598 -25.53 8.85 6.23
CA ARG A 598 -26.03 7.52 6.60
C ARG A 598 -25.78 6.48 5.51
N GLU A 599 -25.91 6.85 4.24
CA GLU A 599 -25.52 5.98 3.12
C GLU A 599 -24.00 5.78 3.09
N ILE A 600 -23.21 6.82 3.36
CA ILE A 600 -21.75 6.70 3.50
C ILE A 600 -21.40 5.74 4.63
N GLN A 601 -22.09 5.79 5.77
CA GLN A 601 -21.89 4.86 6.88
C GLN A 601 -22.13 3.41 6.45
N LEU A 602 -23.23 3.14 5.73
CA LEU A 602 -23.58 1.81 5.22
C LEU A 602 -22.55 1.32 4.21
N LEU A 603 -22.14 2.16 3.26
CA LEU A 603 -21.11 1.86 2.27
C LEU A 603 -19.73 1.64 2.90
N LEU A 604 -19.43 2.27 4.03
CA LEU A 604 -18.19 2.06 4.76
C LEU A 604 -18.25 0.86 5.72
N GLY A 605 -19.43 0.29 5.97
CA GLY A 605 -19.62 -0.78 6.95
C GLY A 605 -19.29 -0.34 8.39
N HIS A 606 -19.52 0.94 8.71
CA HIS A 606 -19.33 1.50 10.04
C HIS A 606 -20.56 1.22 10.91
N SER A 607 -20.34 0.62 12.09
CA SER A 607 -21.42 0.28 13.01
C SER A 607 -22.13 1.53 13.55
N ASN A 608 -21.37 2.59 13.85
CA ASN A 608 -21.88 3.83 14.44
C ASN A 608 -21.66 5.02 13.51
N ILE A 609 -22.60 5.97 13.54
CA ILE A 609 -22.50 7.22 12.80
C ILE A 609 -21.33 8.09 13.28
N GLU A 610 -21.04 8.07 14.58
CA GLU A 610 -19.91 8.76 15.20
C GLU A 610 -18.56 8.30 14.62
N THR A 611 -18.41 7.00 14.30
CA THR A 611 -17.21 6.48 13.63
C THR A 611 -17.09 7.04 12.21
N THR A 612 -18.21 7.27 11.54
CA THR A 612 -18.25 7.89 10.21
C THR A 612 -17.92 9.37 10.29
N MET A 613 -18.48 10.09 11.27
CA MET A 613 -18.19 11.51 11.47
C MET A 613 -16.71 11.74 11.81
N ASN A 614 -16.17 11.01 12.78
CA ASN A 614 -14.75 11.06 13.13
C ASN A 614 -13.84 10.66 11.95
N TYR A 615 -14.29 9.75 11.08
CA TYR A 615 -13.56 9.40 9.88
C TYR A 615 -13.58 10.54 8.86
N LEU A 616 -14.74 11.16 8.62
CA LEU A 616 -14.90 12.33 7.76
C LEU A 616 -14.08 13.52 8.27
N ASP A 617 -14.10 13.80 9.57
CA ASP A 617 -13.34 14.91 10.18
C ASP A 617 -11.81 14.72 10.04
N ARG A 618 -11.34 13.46 9.97
CA ARG A 618 -9.93 13.13 9.71
C ARG A 618 -9.54 13.26 8.25
N LEU A 619 -10.50 13.14 7.32
CA LEU A 619 -10.24 13.45 5.93
C LEU A 619 -10.01 14.96 5.85
N ASP A 620 -8.97 15.40 5.15
CA ASP A 620 -8.60 16.81 5.02
C ASP A 620 -9.60 17.57 4.12
N PHE A 621 -10.88 17.57 4.51
CA PHE A 621 -11.96 18.29 3.86
C PHE A 621 -11.86 19.80 4.06
N ASN A 622 -10.80 20.30 4.71
CA ASN A 622 -10.54 21.73 4.77
C ASN A 622 -10.52 22.37 3.38
N ARG A 623 -10.19 21.63 2.31
CA ARG A 623 -10.32 22.12 0.93
C ARG A 623 -11.78 22.20 0.46
N ILE A 624 -12.58 21.15 0.66
CA ILE A 624 -13.99 21.06 0.21
C ILE A 624 -14.87 22.01 1.01
N ALA A 625 -14.69 22.05 2.33
CA ALA A 625 -15.34 23.01 3.21
C ALA A 625 -15.00 24.43 2.78
N ARG A 626 -13.71 24.76 2.55
CA ARG A 626 -13.31 26.09 2.05
C ARG A 626 -13.86 26.40 0.66
N GLN A 627 -13.95 25.42 -0.24
CA GLN A 627 -14.50 25.61 -1.58
C GLN A 627 -16.00 25.89 -1.53
N LYS A 628 -16.78 25.05 -0.82
CA LYS A 628 -18.22 25.31 -0.59
C LYS A 628 -18.45 26.62 0.14
N LEU A 629 -17.63 26.95 1.14
CA LEU A 629 -17.71 28.22 1.87
C LEU A 629 -17.41 29.40 0.93
N LYS A 630 -16.40 29.28 0.06
CA LYS A 630 -16.06 30.28 -0.95
C LYS A 630 -17.18 30.45 -1.99
N GLU A 631 -17.72 29.37 -2.53
CA GLU A 631 -18.86 29.39 -3.46
C GLU A 631 -20.10 30.04 -2.81
N THR A 632 -20.37 29.70 -1.54
CA THR A 632 -21.47 30.29 -0.76
C THR A 632 -21.22 31.77 -0.49
N LEU A 633 -20.00 32.16 -0.11
CA LEU A 633 -19.59 33.55 0.08
C LEU A 633 -19.64 34.35 -1.22
N GLU A 634 -19.22 33.77 -2.36
CA GLU A 634 -19.33 34.37 -3.68
C GLU A 634 -20.81 34.55 -4.09
N ASN A 635 -21.67 33.59 -3.78
CA ASN A 635 -23.11 33.70 -4.01
C ASN A 635 -23.76 34.76 -3.12
N ILE A 636 -23.36 34.86 -1.84
CA ILE A 636 -23.79 35.93 -0.93
C ILE A 636 -23.28 37.29 -1.43
N HIS A 637 -22.01 37.40 -1.81
CA HIS A 637 -21.43 38.62 -2.38
C HIS A 637 -22.12 39.02 -3.68
N LYS A 638 -22.43 38.08 -4.58
CA LYS A 638 -23.23 38.37 -5.80
C LYS A 638 -24.63 38.85 -5.46
N LYS A 639 -25.30 38.25 -4.46
CA LYS A 639 -26.62 38.70 -3.98
C LYS A 639 -26.57 40.09 -3.33
N VAL A 640 -25.45 40.47 -2.71
CA VAL A 640 -25.26 41.78 -2.07
C VAL A 640 -24.80 42.86 -3.06
N ILE A 641 -24.00 42.50 -4.06
CA ILE A 641 -23.42 43.43 -5.06
C ILE A 641 -24.37 43.69 -6.23
N THR A 642 -25.29 42.76 -6.53
CA THR A 642 -26.37 43.07 -7.49
C THR A 642 -27.36 43.98 -6.79
N PRO A 643 -27.47 45.27 -7.15
CA PRO A 643 -28.53 46.09 -6.61
C PRO A 643 -29.82 45.45 -7.10
N THR A 644 -30.68 45.00 -6.19
CA THR A 644 -32.11 44.85 -6.52
C THR A 644 -32.51 46.16 -7.19
N GLN A 645 -32.75 46.11 -8.50
CA GLN A 645 -33.26 47.25 -9.21
C GLN A 645 -34.56 47.62 -8.51
N LYS A 646 -34.52 48.75 -7.78
CA LYS A 646 -35.71 49.55 -7.49
C LYS A 646 -36.24 50.04 -8.84
N GLY A 647 -36.91 49.15 -9.57
CA GLY A 647 -37.75 49.50 -10.69
C GLY A 647 -38.97 50.21 -10.13
N ALA A 648 -38.93 51.54 -10.14
CA ALA A 648 -40.09 52.35 -9.91
C ALA A 648 -41.18 51.98 -10.92
N ASN A 649 -42.30 51.45 -10.44
CA ASN A 649 -43.58 51.62 -11.10
C ASN A 649 -44.50 52.40 -10.16
N LYS A 650 -44.80 53.61 -10.61
CA LYS A 650 -45.84 54.51 -10.10
C LYS A 650 -47.18 53.78 -10.01
N HIS A 651 -47.94 54.17 -8.98
CA HIS A 651 -49.33 53.83 -8.70
C HIS A 651 -50.15 53.24 -9.86
N SER A 652 -50.52 51.96 -9.71
CA SER A 652 -51.77 51.43 -10.20
C SER A 652 -52.40 50.65 -9.04
N LYS A 653 -53.60 51.09 -8.64
CA LYS A 653 -54.66 50.45 -7.82
C LYS A 653 -54.33 49.10 -7.22
N GLU A 654 -54.67 48.91 -5.94
CA GLU A 654 -55.01 47.63 -5.29
C GLU A 654 -54.83 46.44 -6.25
N ARG A 655 -53.59 45.95 -6.38
CA ARG A 655 -53.45 44.58 -6.83
C ARG A 655 -53.75 43.82 -5.58
N GLU A 656 -54.99 43.36 -5.48
CA GLU A 656 -55.31 42.18 -4.69
C GLU A 656 -54.07 41.28 -4.76
N LEU A 657 -53.42 41.02 -3.63
CA LEU A 657 -52.44 39.96 -3.55
C LEU A 657 -53.23 38.70 -3.89
N ILE A 658 -53.25 38.32 -5.17
CA ILE A 658 -53.91 37.11 -5.63
C ILE A 658 -53.06 35.98 -5.09
N ILE A 659 -53.43 35.51 -3.90
CA ILE A 659 -52.87 34.31 -3.29
C ILE A 659 -53.50 33.16 -4.04
N PHE A 660 -52.69 32.46 -4.82
CA PHE A 660 -53.16 31.29 -5.54
C PHE A 660 -53.33 30.15 -4.54
N SER A 661 -54.55 29.65 -4.37
CA SER A 661 -54.79 28.47 -3.55
C SER A 661 -54.19 27.25 -4.25
N THR A 662 -53.28 26.57 -3.55
CA THR A 662 -52.78 25.25 -3.93
C THR A 662 -53.33 24.22 -2.94
N PRO A 663 -53.33 22.91 -3.29
CA PRO A 663 -53.82 21.87 -2.39
C PRO A 663 -53.09 21.78 -1.03
N LEU A 664 -51.89 22.37 -0.92
CA LEU A 664 -51.03 22.29 0.28
C LEU A 664 -50.80 23.65 0.96
N GLY A 665 -51.44 24.72 0.47
CA GLY A 665 -51.31 26.08 1.01
C GLY A 665 -51.57 27.18 -0.02
N GLY A 666 -51.43 28.44 0.37
CA GLY A 666 -51.40 29.57 -0.56
C GLY A 666 -50.03 29.73 -1.23
N CYS A 667 -50.00 30.17 -2.48
CA CYS A 667 -48.77 30.53 -3.20
C CYS A 667 -48.74 32.02 -3.51
N SER A 668 -47.66 32.69 -3.11
CA SER A 668 -47.45 34.11 -3.38
C SER A 668 -47.13 34.41 -4.85
N ASN A 669 -46.53 33.47 -5.58
CA ASN A 669 -46.25 33.60 -7.01
C ASN A 669 -46.00 32.25 -7.72
N LEU A 670 -46.95 31.82 -8.55
CA LEU A 670 -46.86 30.59 -9.36
C LEU A 670 -45.82 30.65 -10.50
N PHE A 671 -45.52 31.84 -11.01
CA PHE A 671 -44.69 32.03 -12.21
C PHE A 671 -43.23 32.34 -11.91
N SER A 672 -42.87 32.49 -10.63
CA SER A 672 -41.50 32.72 -10.18
C SER A 672 -41.11 31.78 -9.04
N PRO A 673 -41.00 30.46 -9.30
CA PRO A 673 -40.59 29.51 -8.28
C PRO A 673 -39.10 29.69 -7.90
N PRO A 674 -38.66 29.23 -6.71
CA PRO A 674 -37.27 29.34 -6.26
C PRO A 674 -36.28 28.54 -7.12
N ASP A 675 -34.99 28.84 -6.99
CA ASP A 675 -33.94 28.29 -7.86
C ASP A 675 -33.84 26.75 -7.80
N PHE A 676 -34.18 26.14 -6.66
CA PHE A 676 -34.22 24.67 -6.55
C PHE A 676 -35.30 24.02 -7.43
N ILE A 677 -36.39 24.73 -7.73
CA ILE A 677 -37.43 24.28 -8.68
C ILE A 677 -37.01 24.59 -10.11
N LYS A 678 -36.43 25.76 -10.37
CA LYS A 678 -35.93 26.13 -11.71
C LYS A 678 -34.87 25.17 -12.25
N ASN A 679 -34.06 24.59 -11.35
CA ASN A 679 -33.03 23.62 -11.68
C ASN A 679 -33.56 22.17 -11.82
N SER A 680 -34.87 21.95 -11.65
CA SER A 680 -35.50 20.64 -11.84
C SER A 680 -35.81 20.37 -13.31
N SER A 681 -35.68 19.11 -13.74
CA SER A 681 -36.04 18.67 -15.11
C SER A 681 -37.50 18.89 -15.49
N LEU A 682 -38.38 19.13 -14.52
CA LEU A 682 -39.81 19.34 -14.70
C LEU A 682 -40.20 20.85 -14.75
N TYR A 683 -39.22 21.77 -14.73
CA TYR A 683 -39.48 23.21 -14.87
C TYR A 683 -39.44 23.64 -16.34
N VAL A 684 -40.47 24.33 -16.79
CA VAL A 684 -40.55 24.95 -18.12
C VAL A 684 -40.73 26.45 -17.96
N ALA A 685 -39.79 27.22 -18.52
CA ALA A 685 -39.83 28.68 -18.42
C ALA A 685 -41.11 29.24 -19.06
N GLY A 686 -41.88 30.02 -18.27
CA GLY A 686 -43.14 30.64 -18.69
C GLY A 686 -44.41 29.86 -18.33
N GLN A 687 -44.32 28.66 -17.76
CA GLN A 687 -45.47 27.92 -17.24
C GLN A 687 -45.63 28.08 -15.71
N PRO A 688 -46.87 28.02 -15.18
CA PRO A 688 -47.09 28.04 -13.74
C PRO A 688 -46.50 26.78 -13.07
N CYS A 689 -45.95 26.94 -11.87
CA CYS A 689 -45.37 25.84 -11.11
C CYS A 689 -46.41 24.74 -10.85
N SER A 690 -46.08 23.50 -11.24
CA SER A 690 -46.89 22.30 -11.05
C SER A 690 -46.32 21.33 -10.00
N GLN A 691 -45.17 21.66 -9.38
CA GLN A 691 -44.52 20.83 -8.36
C GLN A 691 -45.10 21.05 -6.97
N TYR A 692 -46.39 20.77 -6.79
CA TYR A 692 -47.11 21.02 -5.54
C TYR A 692 -46.54 20.22 -4.36
N ASN A 693 -46.00 19.02 -4.61
CA ASN A 693 -45.34 18.20 -3.58
C ASN A 693 -44.11 18.85 -2.93
N LYS A 694 -43.57 19.93 -3.51
CA LYS A 694 -42.46 20.71 -2.95
C LYS A 694 -42.89 22.07 -2.42
N CYS A 695 -44.21 22.32 -2.34
CA CYS A 695 -44.73 23.60 -1.86
C CYS A 695 -44.35 23.85 -0.40
N LEU A 696 -44.39 22.85 0.48
CA LEU A 696 -44.07 23.05 1.90
C LEU A 696 -42.62 23.48 2.17
N THR A 697 -41.70 23.21 1.22
CA THR A 697 -40.29 23.63 1.29
C THR A 697 -39.99 24.84 0.39
N CYS A 698 -41.02 25.47 -0.19
CA CYS A 698 -40.88 26.56 -1.15
C CYS A 698 -40.98 27.92 -0.46
N ASP A 699 -40.06 28.83 -0.77
CA ASP A 699 -40.06 30.21 -0.22
C ASP A 699 -41.35 31.01 -0.54
N ASN A 700 -42.13 30.57 -1.53
CA ASN A 700 -43.38 31.23 -1.94
C ASN A 700 -44.63 30.69 -1.22
N VAL A 701 -44.50 29.71 -0.33
CA VAL A 701 -45.64 29.09 0.35
C VAL A 701 -46.15 29.96 1.51
N MET A 702 -47.46 30.05 1.63
CA MET A 702 -48.16 30.77 2.69
C MET A 702 -49.16 29.81 3.33
N LEU A 703 -49.03 29.61 4.64
CA LEU A 703 -49.91 28.73 5.41
C LEU A 703 -50.81 29.57 6.33
N ILE A 704 -52.11 29.25 6.34
CA ILE A 704 -53.12 29.83 7.21
C ILE A 704 -53.91 28.71 7.89
N ALA A 705 -54.63 29.01 8.96
CA ALA A 705 -55.34 28.01 9.77
C ALA A 705 -56.31 27.12 8.97
N GLU A 706 -56.89 27.63 7.88
CA GLU A 706 -57.78 26.87 6.97
C GLU A 706 -57.08 25.73 6.23
N HIS A 707 -55.74 25.73 6.15
CA HIS A 707 -54.97 24.68 5.48
C HIS A 707 -54.58 23.54 6.43
N LEU A 708 -54.70 23.72 7.74
CA LEU A 708 -54.35 22.71 8.75
C LEU A 708 -55.08 21.37 8.56
N PRO A 709 -56.40 21.31 8.26
CA PRO A 709 -57.10 20.05 8.06
C PRO A 709 -56.47 19.17 6.97
N MET A 710 -56.09 19.77 5.84
CA MET A 710 -55.46 19.05 4.71
C MET A 710 -54.03 18.59 5.05
N LEU A 711 -53.27 19.38 5.79
CA LEU A 711 -51.91 19.01 6.23
C LEU A 711 -51.94 17.85 7.25
N PHE A 712 -52.90 17.85 8.18
CA PHE A 712 -53.12 16.73 9.10
C PHE A 712 -53.57 15.46 8.36
N ALA A 713 -54.43 15.59 7.35
CA ALA A 713 -54.83 14.47 6.50
C ALA A 713 -53.64 13.88 5.71
N MET A 714 -52.75 14.73 5.21
CA MET A 714 -51.52 14.31 4.53
C MET A 714 -50.55 13.59 5.47
N LYS A 715 -50.37 14.10 6.70
CA LYS A 715 -49.56 13.43 7.74
C LYS A 715 -50.10 12.04 8.05
N ARG A 716 -51.42 11.92 8.23
CA ARG A 716 -52.11 10.64 8.44
C ARG A 716 -51.84 9.68 7.28
N ASP A 717 -52.01 10.11 6.05
CA ASP A 717 -51.91 9.22 4.88
C ASP A 717 -50.46 8.76 4.65
N TYR A 718 -49.46 9.62 4.90
CA TYR A 718 -48.05 9.21 4.93
C TYR A 718 -47.74 8.20 6.04
N MET A 719 -48.26 8.41 7.24
CA MET A 719 -48.09 7.43 8.34
C MET A 719 -48.72 6.08 8.01
N ILE A 720 -49.87 6.06 7.33
CA ILE A 720 -50.52 4.83 6.87
C ILE A 720 -49.68 4.15 5.77
N LEU A 721 -49.14 4.91 4.81
CA LEU A 721 -48.25 4.39 3.77
C LEU A 721 -46.97 3.75 4.35
N MET A 722 -46.37 4.38 5.35
CA MET A 722 -45.21 3.83 6.08
C MET A 722 -45.52 2.50 6.75
N GLN A 723 -46.74 2.33 7.27
CA GLN A 723 -47.16 1.12 7.98
C GLN A 723 -47.59 -0.01 7.05
N ARG A 724 -48.17 0.31 5.89
CA ARG A 724 -48.80 -0.69 5.00
C ARG A 724 -47.93 -1.14 3.82
N ASN A 725 -47.00 -0.32 3.34
CA ASN A 725 -46.22 -0.59 2.13
C ASN A 725 -44.70 -0.61 2.36
N ARG A 726 -43.96 -1.37 1.55
CA ARG A 726 -42.47 -1.34 1.50
C ARG A 726 -41.91 -0.08 0.81
N ILE A 727 -42.68 0.99 0.72
CA ILE A 727 -42.28 2.25 0.04
C ILE A 727 -41.07 2.88 0.74
N MET A 728 -40.91 2.65 2.05
CA MET A 728 -39.73 3.07 2.82
C MET A 728 -38.41 2.45 2.33
N GLU A 729 -38.47 1.32 1.61
CA GLU A 729 -37.29 0.67 1.03
C GLU A 729 -36.95 1.20 -0.38
N THR A 730 -37.82 2.06 -0.93
CA THR A 730 -37.63 2.73 -2.21
C THR A 730 -37.07 4.14 -2.01
N PRO A 731 -36.48 4.77 -3.05
CA PRO A 731 -36.05 6.18 -2.97
C PRO A 731 -37.16 7.16 -2.60
N TYR A 732 -38.44 6.78 -2.76
CA TYR A 732 -39.60 7.58 -2.36
C TYR A 732 -39.83 7.59 -0.84
N GLY A 733 -39.32 6.60 -0.10
CA GLY A 733 -39.37 6.56 1.36
C GLY A 733 -38.69 7.76 2.00
N ILE A 734 -37.55 8.18 1.44
CA ILE A 734 -36.78 9.35 1.88
C ILE A 734 -37.61 10.64 1.74
N VAL A 735 -38.32 10.78 0.61
CA VAL A 735 -39.19 11.95 0.36
C VAL A 735 -40.36 11.99 1.34
N ILE A 736 -40.89 10.82 1.74
CA ILE A 736 -41.95 10.73 2.75
C ILE A 736 -41.41 11.12 4.14
N GLU A 737 -40.20 10.68 4.51
CA GLU A 737 -39.56 11.07 5.78
C GLU A 737 -39.29 12.58 5.84
N GLU A 738 -38.77 13.16 4.77
CA GLU A 738 -38.53 14.61 4.68
C GLU A 738 -39.83 15.39 4.81
N ASN A 739 -40.88 14.98 4.09
CA ASN A 739 -42.19 15.63 4.19
C ASN A 739 -42.82 15.48 5.57
N LEU A 740 -42.67 14.33 6.24
CA LEU A 740 -43.14 14.14 7.61
C LEU A 740 -42.38 14.99 8.62
N ALA A 741 -41.09 15.22 8.42
CA ALA A 741 -40.30 16.11 9.27
C ALA A 741 -40.78 17.56 9.15
N VAL A 742 -41.02 18.03 7.91
CA VAL A 742 -41.57 19.38 7.66
C VAL A 742 -42.99 19.51 8.24
N LEU A 743 -43.84 18.49 8.07
CA LEU A 743 -45.17 18.47 8.68
C LEU A 743 -45.12 18.43 10.21
N ASP A 744 -44.10 17.82 10.83
CA ASP A 744 -43.91 17.86 12.29
C ASP A 744 -43.54 19.27 12.76
N GLU A 745 -42.74 20.03 12.02
CA GLU A 745 -42.44 21.42 12.37
C GLU A 745 -43.71 22.30 12.34
N ILE A 746 -44.60 22.07 11.36
CA ILE A 746 -45.81 22.87 11.17
C ILE A 746 -46.95 22.44 12.12
N LEU A 747 -47.10 21.16 12.42
CA LEU A 747 -48.28 20.62 13.11
C LEU A 747 -48.05 20.25 14.58
N ASN A 748 -46.81 20.30 15.08
CA ASN A 748 -46.50 19.94 16.46
C ASN A 748 -46.77 21.12 17.41
N PRO A 749 -47.61 20.97 18.46
CA PRO A 749 -47.95 22.06 19.40
C PRO A 749 -46.74 22.73 20.07
N LYS A 750 -45.60 22.03 20.18
CA LYS A 750 -44.38 22.57 20.79
C LYS A 750 -43.47 23.35 19.84
N LYS A 751 -43.69 23.23 18.53
CA LYS A 751 -42.81 23.77 17.47
C LYS A 751 -43.55 24.70 16.49
N SER A 752 -44.86 24.53 16.38
CA SER A 752 -45.71 25.25 15.43
C SER A 752 -45.90 26.71 15.81
N ASP A 753 -46.05 27.56 14.80
CA ASP A 753 -46.46 28.96 14.94
C ASP A 753 -48.00 29.12 15.09
N PHE A 754 -48.78 28.05 14.92
CA PHE A 754 -50.24 28.05 15.10
C PHE A 754 -50.61 27.80 16.58
N SER A 755 -51.73 28.37 17.02
CA SER A 755 -52.20 28.17 18.40
C SER A 755 -52.68 26.73 18.64
N GLU A 756 -52.59 26.24 19.88
CA GLU A 756 -53.05 24.89 20.24
C GLU A 756 -54.52 24.66 19.88
N GLU A 757 -55.37 25.69 19.98
CA GLU A 757 -56.79 25.64 19.60
C GLU A 757 -56.97 25.48 18.08
N GLU A 758 -56.16 26.15 17.27
CA GLU A 758 -56.18 26.03 15.81
C GLU A 758 -55.69 24.65 15.35
N LEU A 759 -54.66 24.11 15.99
CA LEU A 759 -54.13 22.79 15.71
C LEU A 759 -55.13 21.68 16.05
N ASP A 760 -55.75 21.72 17.23
CA ASP A 760 -56.77 20.74 17.65
C ASP A 760 -58.02 20.81 16.74
N LYS A 761 -58.45 22.02 16.37
CA LYS A 761 -59.52 22.21 15.38
C LYS A 761 -59.15 21.64 14.01
N GLY A 762 -57.93 21.90 13.55
CA GLY A 762 -57.41 21.38 12.28
C GLY A 762 -57.35 19.85 12.25
N GLU A 763 -56.85 19.23 13.33
CA GLU A 763 -56.74 17.78 13.46
C GLU A 763 -58.12 17.10 13.43
N ARG A 764 -59.12 17.67 14.14
CA ARG A 764 -60.50 17.14 14.10
C ARG A 764 -61.12 17.24 12.72
N LEU A 765 -60.92 18.36 12.02
CA LEU A 765 -61.47 18.58 10.68
C LEU A 765 -60.78 17.70 9.62
N SER A 766 -59.53 17.30 9.83
CA SER A 766 -58.79 16.41 8.92
C SER A 766 -59.44 15.04 8.67
N GLN A 767 -60.31 14.60 9.59
CA GLN A 767 -61.06 13.35 9.45
C GLN A 767 -62.05 13.39 8.27
N PHE A 768 -62.46 14.59 7.86
CA PHE A 768 -63.38 14.80 6.74
C PHE A 768 -62.68 15.14 5.42
N GLU A 769 -61.34 15.26 5.43
CA GLU A 769 -60.52 15.59 4.26
C GLU A 769 -59.92 14.33 3.62
N GLN A 770 -59.96 14.27 2.28
CA GLN A 770 -59.35 13.22 1.47
C GLN A 770 -58.15 13.78 0.68
N THR A 771 -56.98 13.15 0.79
CA THR A 771 -55.81 13.57 0.00
C THR A 771 -55.76 12.80 -1.32
N ALA A 772 -55.76 13.53 -2.45
CA ALA A 772 -55.69 12.92 -3.79
C ALA A 772 -54.26 12.50 -4.21
N TYR A 773 -53.24 12.83 -3.41
CA TYR A 773 -51.83 12.71 -3.80
C TYR A 773 -51.21 11.32 -3.58
N VAL A 774 -51.89 10.45 -2.83
CA VAL A 774 -51.35 9.12 -2.46
C VAL A 774 -51.72 8.04 -3.48
N ASP A 775 -52.86 8.16 -4.17
CA ASP A 775 -53.33 7.14 -5.12
C ASP A 775 -52.49 7.04 -6.40
N TRP A 776 -51.81 8.10 -6.85
CA TRP A 776 -50.95 8.03 -8.04
C TRP A 776 -49.63 7.28 -7.80
N MET A 777 -49.19 7.16 -6.55
CA MET A 777 -47.94 6.44 -6.19
C MET A 777 -48.16 4.96 -5.86
N ALA A 778 -49.42 4.51 -5.80
CA ALA A 778 -49.78 3.12 -5.56
C ALA A 778 -50.16 2.35 -6.86
N ALA A 779 -50.14 3.02 -8.02
CA ALA A 779 -50.43 2.45 -9.34
C ALA A 779 -49.17 1.93 -10.06
#